data_AF-A0A7J5B827-F1
#
_entry.id   AF-A0A7J5B827-F1
#
_cell.length_a   1.000
_cell.length_b   1.000
_cell.length_c   1.000
_cell.angle_alpha   90.00
_cell.angle_beta   90.00
_cell.angle_gamma   90.00
#
_symmetry.space_group_name_H-M   'P 1'
#
loop_
_entity.id
_entity.type
_entity.pdbx_description
1 polymer ?
#
loop_
_entity_poly.entity_id
_entity_poly.type
_entity_poly.pdbx_seq_one_letter_code
_entity_poly.pdbx_strand_id
1 'polypeptide(L)'
;MTSQELNQLQEILKAGGPDFSAPTAEVRPMFEGLTQSFPVNEDFEFTERKLGGVPVLWMDGPSKNAPVLFYIHGGAYIVGSASGYRSLSGNLAEASGAAMCSVDYRLAEEHPYPAAYDDAYNAYLALLESGVDAASVIVAGDSAGGGLAIALLQRLRDEGKPQPACAFTLSAWADLSHSGSSHVTNREADISLTTAGLASAAERYLGETGADHPSVSPVFGDFEGLCPLYLTVGSEEIVLSDSVRIAEAAANANVDVTLRVLPHLPHDWPLFSFMLSEGRETIAEIGEYTKQHTQQGAQHGTQPLDVVIVGAGWSGMMSLVRMREQGRSAMVLEAAPEVGGTWYWNRYPGLRCDIESTQYCYSFDDKLVDEWNWSERFPTQAELLEYAKHVADRHELRRDIEFNTRVASMTFDEARDLWTLTAEDGRRWSARHVIMATGPLSTPKPLDIAGTEDFQGQLLSTTDWPHEPVDFTGKRVAVIGTGSSGIQVSTELAKSAAKLFVCQRTPSLSLPAFNRPLSDADRSKAKQDFAEHRERARDSIDGLGLATSGKSALEVSDEELRADYDAIYESGIPFAYLSHYTDTLFDMDANTKLRDYLGDRISQIVKDPDTAAALVPTSYPAGTRRLCLDTGFYEIFNQDNVALVDLKRNPIDRIVDSGIRLEDGSVVDVDVIVLATGYDALTGALKAINIQGVGGRQLREEWESGPQTYLGLAVHGFPNFYTIVGPQSPSVLSNMFVSIEQHVDWVAALIDDSEAAGFTRVEASARAQQEWVTHARDLGELFLHSKGDSWYVGSNVEGKPRSVLPYLGGVGPYRAKCDEVAAAGYEGFVRTR
;
A
#
# COMPACT_ATOMS: atom_id res chain seq x y z
N MET A 1 2.84 36.30 26.95
CA MET A 1 2.86 36.94 28.28
C MET A 1 4.13 36.46 28.93
N THR A 2 5.09 37.34 29.20
CA THR A 2 6.40 36.96 29.75
C THR A 2 6.26 36.50 31.20
N SER A 3 6.68 35.26 31.45
CA SER A 3 6.59 34.54 32.72
C SER A 3 7.58 35.11 33.76
N GLN A 4 7.29 34.92 35.05
CA GLN A 4 8.20 35.24 36.16
C GLN A 4 9.58 34.57 35.98
N GLU A 5 9.61 33.42 35.31
CA GLU A 5 10.79 32.62 34.96
C GLU A 5 11.73 33.37 34.01
N LEU A 6 11.19 34.05 32.99
CA LEU A 6 11.99 34.85 32.05
C LEU A 6 12.69 36.01 32.75
N ASN A 7 11.99 36.74 33.61
CA ASN A 7 12.60 37.83 34.39
C ASN A 7 13.74 37.31 35.30
N GLN A 8 13.55 36.14 35.90
CA GLN A 8 14.58 35.51 36.73
C GLN A 8 15.81 35.11 35.90
N LEU A 9 15.62 34.54 34.71
CA LEU A 9 16.72 34.23 33.81
C LEU A 9 17.47 35.50 33.38
N GLN A 10 16.75 36.56 33.03
CA GLN A 10 17.36 37.83 32.63
C GLN A 10 18.26 38.42 33.72
N GLU A 11 17.86 38.32 34.99
CA GLU A 11 18.69 38.76 36.12
C GLU A 11 19.94 37.87 36.30
N ILE A 12 19.82 36.56 36.09
CA ILE A 12 20.97 35.62 36.12
C ILE A 12 21.97 35.97 35.02
N LEU A 13 21.49 36.18 33.79
CA LEU A 13 22.34 36.49 32.63
C LEU A 13 23.06 37.84 32.81
N LYS A 14 22.37 38.87 33.31
CA LYS A 14 22.99 40.17 33.64
C LYS A 14 24.06 40.09 34.73
N ALA A 15 23.91 39.15 35.67
CA ALA A 15 24.81 39.02 36.82
C ALA A 15 26.04 38.14 36.55
N GLY A 16 26.06 37.31 35.50
CA GLY A 16 27.10 36.30 35.32
C GLY A 16 27.18 35.60 33.96
N GLY A 17 26.69 36.21 32.88
CA GLY A 17 26.88 35.69 31.52
C GLY A 17 28.37 35.62 31.10
N PRO A 18 28.75 34.72 30.18
CA PRO A 18 30.13 34.60 29.72
C PRO A 18 30.59 35.83 28.95
N ASP A 19 31.66 36.47 29.43
CA ASP A 19 32.35 37.52 28.69
C ASP A 19 33.37 36.90 27.73
N PHE A 20 32.97 36.76 26.46
CA PHE A 20 33.83 36.20 25.42
C PHE A 20 35.06 37.07 25.10
N SER A 21 35.14 38.31 25.60
CA SER A 21 36.36 39.13 25.49
C SER A 21 37.43 38.77 26.53
N ALA A 22 37.07 38.03 27.58
CA ALA A 22 38.00 37.56 28.61
C ALA A 22 38.97 36.47 28.09
N PRO A 23 40.11 36.24 28.78
CA PRO A 23 41.03 35.14 28.44
C PRO A 23 40.34 33.77 28.48
N THR A 24 40.62 32.91 27.49
CA THR A 24 40.00 31.56 27.37
C THR A 24 40.20 30.70 28.62
N ALA A 25 41.34 30.84 29.30
CA ALA A 25 41.65 30.13 30.55
C ALA A 25 40.70 30.47 31.71
N GLU A 26 40.06 31.65 31.69
CA GLU A 26 39.11 32.08 32.72
C GLU A 26 37.67 31.69 32.34
N VAL A 27 37.28 31.95 31.09
CA VAL A 27 35.89 31.75 30.64
C VAL A 27 35.53 30.28 30.40
N ARG A 28 36.47 29.43 29.94
CA ARG A 28 36.20 27.99 29.69
C ARG A 28 35.71 27.22 30.92
N PRO A 29 36.42 27.21 32.07
CA PRO A 29 35.97 26.46 33.24
C PRO A 29 34.67 27.03 33.83
N MET A 30 34.45 28.34 33.71
CA MET A 30 33.21 28.98 34.14
C MET A 30 32.02 28.54 33.28
N PHE A 31 32.17 28.59 31.96
CA PHE A 31 31.13 28.18 31.02
C PHE A 31 30.82 26.68 31.13
N GLU A 32 31.86 25.84 31.18
CA GLU A 32 31.71 24.39 31.37
C GLU A 32 31.03 24.07 32.70
N GLY A 33 31.43 24.72 33.80
CA GLY A 33 30.79 24.52 35.11
C GLY A 33 29.32 24.94 35.12
N LEU A 34 28.97 26.01 34.40
CA LEU A 34 27.60 26.47 34.25
C LEU A 34 26.76 25.45 33.46
N THR A 35 27.19 25.06 32.27
CA THR A 35 26.42 24.16 31.40
C THR A 35 26.28 22.76 32.00
N GLN A 36 27.32 22.25 32.66
CA GLN A 36 27.26 20.98 33.40
C GLN A 36 26.32 21.01 34.61
N SER A 37 25.96 22.19 35.13
CA SER A 37 25.03 22.34 36.25
C SER A 37 23.55 22.22 35.82
N PHE A 38 23.27 22.29 34.52
CA PHE A 38 21.90 22.15 34.02
C PHE A 38 21.40 20.72 34.20
N PRO A 39 20.14 20.54 34.67
CA PRO A 39 19.61 19.23 34.98
C PRO A 39 19.43 18.41 33.72
N VAL A 40 19.91 17.18 33.74
CA VAL A 40 19.79 16.19 32.66
C VAL A 40 18.75 15.17 33.08
N ASN A 41 17.94 14.68 32.13
CA ASN A 41 17.00 13.58 32.40
C ASN A 41 17.78 12.35 32.90
N GLU A 42 17.32 11.75 34.00
CA GLU A 42 17.99 10.61 34.64
C GLU A 42 17.96 9.35 33.76
N ASP A 43 17.02 9.27 32.81
CA ASP A 43 16.89 8.17 31.87
C ASP A 43 17.89 8.26 30.70
N PHE A 44 18.61 9.38 30.54
CA PHE A 44 19.58 9.55 29.46
C PHE A 44 20.92 8.90 29.79
N GLU A 45 21.32 7.93 28.96
CA GLU A 45 22.62 7.28 29.02
C GLU A 45 23.56 7.81 27.92
N PHE A 46 24.69 8.39 28.33
CA PHE A 46 25.68 8.94 27.40
C PHE A 46 26.94 8.09 27.34
N THR A 47 27.46 7.89 26.13
CA THR A 47 28.71 7.18 25.86
C THR A 47 29.67 8.03 25.04
N GLU A 48 30.93 8.10 25.46
CA GLU A 48 31.98 8.74 24.66
C GLU A 48 32.40 7.82 23.51
N ARG A 49 32.44 8.37 22.29
CA ARG A 49 32.86 7.67 21.08
C ARG A 49 33.83 8.54 20.27
N LYS A 50 34.38 7.98 19.19
CA LYS A 50 35.14 8.73 18.19
C LYS A 50 34.60 8.43 16.79
N LEU A 51 34.30 9.47 16.03
CA LEU A 51 33.91 9.40 14.62
C LEU A 51 34.90 10.23 13.79
N GLY A 52 35.54 9.61 12.80
CA GLY A 52 36.54 10.30 11.97
C GLY A 52 37.76 10.81 12.77
N GLY A 53 38.02 10.25 13.95
CA GLY A 53 39.04 10.72 14.88
C GLY A 53 38.61 11.85 15.83
N VAL A 54 37.41 12.39 15.63
CA VAL A 54 36.81 13.47 16.44
C VAL A 54 36.04 12.86 17.62
N PRO A 55 36.25 13.33 18.86
CA PRO A 55 35.44 12.89 20.00
C PRO A 55 33.98 13.30 19.83
N VAL A 56 33.07 12.39 20.17
CA VAL A 56 31.63 12.65 20.17
C VAL A 56 30.98 12.07 21.42
N LEU A 57 29.93 12.72 21.90
CA LEU A 57 29.04 12.18 22.93
C LEU A 57 27.83 11.54 22.27
N TRP A 58 27.55 10.29 22.59
CA TRP A 58 26.48 9.50 21.98
C TRP A 58 25.40 9.10 22.97
N MET A 59 24.13 9.21 22.56
CA MET A 59 22.96 8.67 23.27
C MET A 59 22.16 7.80 22.29
N ASP A 60 21.78 6.60 22.70
CA ASP A 60 21.00 5.71 21.82
C ASP A 60 19.55 6.18 21.68
N GLY A 61 18.96 5.95 20.51
CA GLY A 61 17.57 6.31 20.21
C GLY A 61 16.55 5.26 20.66
N PRO A 62 15.24 5.52 20.49
CA PRO A 62 14.17 4.61 20.91
C PRO A 62 14.14 3.27 20.14
N SER A 63 14.85 3.17 19.02
CA SER A 63 14.99 1.93 18.25
C SER A 63 16.33 1.89 17.50
N LYS A 64 16.71 0.72 16.98
CA LYS A 64 17.94 0.55 16.18
C LYS A 64 17.98 1.36 14.88
N ASN A 65 16.80 1.71 14.35
CA ASN A 65 16.66 2.45 13.10
C ASN A 65 16.17 3.89 13.35
N ALA A 66 16.30 4.39 14.59
CA ALA A 66 15.97 5.77 14.88
C ALA A 66 16.87 6.73 14.06
N PRO A 67 16.33 7.89 13.63
CA PRO A 67 17.15 8.96 13.05
C PRO A 67 18.31 9.35 13.98
N VAL A 68 19.34 10.02 13.45
CA VAL A 68 20.46 10.53 14.26
C VAL A 68 20.46 12.05 14.26
N LEU A 69 20.35 12.66 15.44
CA LEU A 69 20.61 14.07 15.67
C LEU A 69 22.12 14.30 15.75
N PHE A 70 22.69 14.86 14.69
CA PHE A 70 24.09 15.31 14.63
C PHE A 70 24.18 16.76 15.13
N TYR A 71 24.59 16.94 16.39
CA TYR A 71 24.53 18.21 17.10
C TYR A 71 25.92 18.84 17.27
N ILE A 72 26.06 20.12 16.91
CA ILE A 72 27.28 20.91 17.05
C ILE A 72 27.02 22.02 18.07
N HIS A 73 27.79 22.04 19.16
CA HIS A 73 27.53 22.96 20.27
C HIS A 73 28.02 24.40 20.01
N GLY A 74 27.38 25.37 20.65
CA GLY A 74 27.77 26.77 20.68
C GLY A 74 29.01 27.07 21.53
N GLY A 75 29.14 28.33 21.98
CA GLY A 75 30.29 28.80 22.78
C GLY A 75 31.30 29.65 22.00
N ALA A 76 30.86 30.34 20.95
CA ALA A 76 31.65 31.30 20.19
C ALA A 76 33.00 30.73 19.66
N TYR A 77 33.05 29.44 19.33
CA TYR A 77 34.24 28.69 18.89
C TYR A 77 35.37 28.56 19.92
N ILE A 78 35.25 29.17 21.11
CA ILE A 78 36.34 29.29 22.10
C ILE A 78 36.03 28.60 23.43
N VAL A 79 34.77 28.28 23.72
CA VAL A 79 34.30 27.53 24.90
C VAL A 79 33.24 26.50 24.53
N GLY A 80 32.83 25.69 25.49
CA GLY A 80 31.80 24.66 25.32
C GLY A 80 32.38 23.26 25.07
N SER A 81 31.54 22.26 25.25
CA SER A 81 31.86 20.87 24.96
C SER A 81 30.58 20.08 24.66
N ALA A 82 30.71 18.94 23.99
CA ALA A 82 29.57 18.03 23.79
C ALA A 82 28.96 17.57 25.13
N SER A 83 29.79 17.41 26.17
CA SER A 83 29.34 17.04 27.52
C SER A 83 28.57 18.15 28.22
N GLY A 84 29.00 19.41 28.10
CA GLY A 84 28.29 20.56 28.68
C GLY A 84 26.90 20.74 28.10
N TYR A 85 26.72 20.43 26.81
CA TYR A 85 25.44 20.58 26.10
C TYR A 85 24.48 19.39 26.20
N ARG A 86 24.86 18.31 26.90
CA ARG A 86 24.10 17.05 26.98
C ARG A 86 22.65 17.20 27.45
N SER A 87 22.35 18.21 28.26
CA SER A 87 20.97 18.54 28.66
C SER A 87 20.13 18.96 27.45
N LEU A 88 20.60 19.94 26.68
CA LEU A 88 19.87 20.47 25.53
C LEU A 88 19.84 19.46 24.38
N SER A 89 20.99 18.90 24.02
CA SER A 89 21.09 17.96 22.90
C SER A 89 20.35 16.65 23.17
N GLY A 90 20.33 16.18 24.42
CA GLY A 90 19.52 15.03 24.86
C GLY A 90 18.01 15.30 24.73
N ASN A 91 17.54 16.44 25.23
CA ASN A 91 16.12 16.83 25.13
C ASN A 91 15.67 17.01 23.66
N LEU A 92 16.53 17.58 22.80
CA LEU A 92 16.25 17.69 21.36
C LEU A 92 16.20 16.30 20.70
N ALA A 93 17.13 15.40 21.01
CA ALA A 93 17.13 14.05 20.48
C ALA A 93 15.87 13.26 20.89
N GLU A 94 15.48 13.36 22.17
CA GLU A 94 14.23 12.77 22.67
C GLU A 94 13.01 13.35 21.93
N ALA A 95 12.90 14.68 21.83
CA ALA A 95 11.79 15.33 21.15
C ALA A 95 11.70 14.95 19.67
N SER A 96 12.83 14.75 19.00
CA SER A 96 12.95 14.27 17.61
C SER A 96 12.75 12.76 17.44
N GLY A 97 12.71 11.98 18.53
CA GLY A 97 12.69 10.51 18.47
C GLY A 97 13.97 9.91 17.89
N ALA A 98 15.11 10.59 18.07
CA ALA A 98 16.39 10.30 17.44
C ALA A 98 17.42 9.76 18.45
N ALA A 99 18.41 9.01 17.96
CA ALA A 99 19.70 8.88 18.64
C ALA A 99 20.44 10.23 18.59
N MET A 100 21.38 10.46 19.50
CA MET A 100 22.18 11.68 19.57
C MET A 100 23.65 11.41 19.24
N CYS A 101 24.23 12.26 18.41
CA CYS A 101 25.66 12.36 18.15
C CYS A 101 26.09 13.82 18.33
N SER A 102 26.58 14.19 19.51
CA SER A 102 27.06 15.54 19.78
C SER A 102 28.57 15.64 19.56
N VAL A 103 29.00 16.56 18.70
CA VAL A 103 30.40 16.72 18.28
C VAL A 103 31.18 17.56 19.29
N ASP A 104 32.32 17.06 19.75
CA ASP A 104 33.25 17.77 20.64
C ASP A 104 34.42 18.31 19.81
N TYR A 105 34.17 19.40 19.08
CA TYR A 105 35.14 19.96 18.14
C TYR A 105 36.25 20.72 18.84
N ARG A 106 37.41 20.83 18.19
CA ARG A 106 38.55 21.57 18.74
C ARG A 106 38.31 23.08 18.79
N LEU A 107 38.55 23.68 19.94
CA LEU A 107 38.30 25.10 20.23
C LEU A 107 39.50 26.01 19.87
N ALA A 108 39.17 27.23 19.45
CA ALA A 108 40.12 28.33 19.34
C ALA A 108 40.47 28.90 20.74
N GLU A 109 41.65 29.47 20.96
CA GLU A 109 42.69 29.87 20.00
C GLU A 109 43.77 28.81 19.73
N GLU A 110 43.78 27.70 20.46
CA GLU A 110 44.75 26.61 20.25
C GLU A 110 44.55 25.92 18.90
N HIS A 111 43.30 25.90 18.44
CA HIS A 111 42.89 25.30 17.18
C HIS A 111 41.99 26.28 16.40
N PRO A 112 42.56 27.33 15.76
CA PRO A 112 41.79 28.22 14.91
C PRO A 112 41.27 27.49 13.66
N TYR A 113 40.45 28.16 12.86
CA TYR A 113 39.98 27.68 11.58
C TYR A 113 41.14 27.12 10.72
N PRO A 114 40.98 25.95 10.08
CA PRO A 114 39.74 25.22 9.84
C PRO A 114 39.40 24.11 10.87
N ALA A 115 40.00 24.08 12.06
CA ALA A 115 39.89 22.92 12.95
C ALA A 115 38.45 22.50 13.29
N ALA A 116 37.61 23.42 13.79
CA ALA A 116 36.21 23.11 14.10
C ALA A 116 35.37 22.74 12.86
N TYR A 117 35.62 23.44 11.75
CA TYR A 117 34.99 23.20 10.45
C TYR A 117 35.31 21.80 9.88
N ASP A 118 36.57 21.38 9.98
CA ASP A 118 37.01 20.04 9.57
C ASP A 118 36.53 18.96 10.55
N ASP A 119 36.50 19.24 11.86
CA ASP A 119 36.03 18.27 12.86
C ASP A 119 34.53 17.95 12.65
N ALA A 120 33.69 18.97 12.42
CA ALA A 120 32.28 18.76 12.10
C ALA A 120 32.09 17.94 10.81
N TYR A 121 32.83 18.26 9.75
CA TYR A 121 32.75 17.54 8.48
C TYR A 121 33.22 16.09 8.58
N ASN A 122 34.38 15.85 9.21
CA ASN A 122 34.95 14.51 9.35
C ASN A 122 34.09 13.61 10.25
N ALA A 123 33.50 14.16 11.33
CA ALA A 123 32.57 13.43 12.18
C ALA A 123 31.29 13.05 11.42
N TYR A 124 30.72 13.96 10.62
CA TYR A 124 29.53 13.69 9.81
C TYR A 124 29.79 12.63 8.74
N LEU A 125 30.89 12.72 8.00
CA LEU A 125 31.23 11.70 7.01
C LEU A 125 31.43 10.33 7.65
N ALA A 126 32.15 10.27 8.78
CA ALA A 126 32.34 9.01 9.50
C ALA A 126 31.03 8.44 10.07
N LEU A 127 30.06 9.30 10.39
CA LEU A 127 28.71 8.85 10.75
C LEU A 127 28.03 8.14 9.57
N LEU A 128 28.08 8.71 8.37
CA LEU A 128 27.52 8.07 7.18
C LEU A 128 28.26 6.76 6.84
N GLU A 129 29.59 6.76 6.95
CA GLU A 129 30.42 5.56 6.72
C GLU A 129 30.13 4.43 7.73
N SER A 130 29.56 4.75 8.90
CA SER A 130 29.11 3.75 9.87
C SER A 130 27.81 3.04 9.48
N GLY A 131 27.20 3.43 8.36
CA GLY A 131 25.98 2.82 7.80
C GLY A 131 24.70 3.62 8.10
N VAL A 132 24.81 4.83 8.63
CA VAL A 132 23.67 5.74 8.82
C VAL A 132 23.34 6.43 7.49
N ASP A 133 22.09 6.33 7.05
CA ASP A 133 21.62 7.01 5.84
C ASP A 133 21.52 8.52 6.10
N ALA A 134 22.05 9.37 5.20
CA ALA A 134 21.93 10.82 5.30
C ALA A 134 20.46 11.27 5.38
N ALA A 135 19.56 10.57 4.69
CA ALA A 135 18.12 10.81 4.76
C ALA A 135 17.48 10.52 6.15
N SER A 136 18.26 9.95 7.07
CA SER A 136 17.90 9.72 8.48
C SER A 136 18.71 10.59 9.46
N VAL A 137 19.54 11.50 8.97
CA VAL A 137 20.32 12.43 9.81
C VAL A 137 19.61 13.78 9.93
N ILE A 138 19.62 14.34 11.12
CA ILE A 138 19.23 15.72 11.41
C ILE A 138 20.49 16.48 11.80
N VAL A 139 20.85 17.53 11.06
CA VAL A 139 22.00 18.38 11.43
C VAL A 139 21.51 19.56 12.26
N ALA A 140 22.16 19.83 13.39
CA ALA A 140 21.72 20.89 14.29
C ALA A 140 22.88 21.57 15.02
N GLY A 141 22.65 22.81 15.46
CA GLY A 141 23.56 23.50 16.36
C GLY A 141 23.01 24.83 16.87
N ASP A 142 23.59 25.31 17.96
CA ASP A 142 23.27 26.60 18.59
C ASP A 142 24.43 27.60 18.42
N SER A 143 24.13 28.90 18.35
CA SER A 143 25.15 29.97 18.31
C SER A 143 26.23 29.69 17.25
N ALA A 144 27.52 29.63 17.64
CA ALA A 144 28.64 29.25 16.77
C ALA A 144 28.48 27.85 16.14
N GLY A 145 27.92 26.88 16.86
CA GLY A 145 27.60 25.56 16.34
C GLY A 145 26.49 25.58 15.29
N GLY A 146 25.53 26.50 15.42
CA GLY A 146 24.54 26.80 14.38
C GLY A 146 25.17 27.35 13.11
N GLY A 147 26.18 28.23 13.24
CA GLY A 147 27.02 28.66 12.12
C GLY A 147 27.74 27.47 11.46
N LEU A 148 28.43 26.63 12.24
CA LEU A 148 29.09 25.42 11.73
C LEU A 148 28.12 24.45 11.05
N ALA A 149 26.89 24.32 11.56
CA ALA A 149 25.86 23.47 10.96
C ALA A 149 25.52 23.94 9.55
N ILE A 150 25.28 25.23 9.32
CA ILE A 150 25.02 25.76 7.96
C ILE A 150 26.26 25.60 7.07
N ALA A 151 27.46 25.90 7.59
CA ALA A 151 28.70 25.75 6.83
C ALA A 151 28.96 24.27 6.43
N LEU A 152 28.59 23.31 7.29
CA LEU A 152 28.64 21.88 7.00
C LEU A 152 27.70 21.52 5.83
N LEU A 153 26.45 22.00 5.84
CA LEU A 153 25.49 21.74 4.77
C LEU A 153 25.99 22.26 3.41
N GLN A 154 26.54 23.49 3.41
CA GLN A 154 27.13 24.11 2.23
C GLN A 154 28.31 23.30 1.71
N ARG A 155 29.21 22.87 2.60
CA ARG A 155 30.35 22.02 2.24
C ARG A 155 29.92 20.67 1.68
N LEU A 156 28.94 20.01 2.30
CA LEU A 156 28.40 18.74 1.82
C LEU A 156 27.87 18.89 0.39
N ARG A 157 27.12 19.96 0.10
CA ARG A 157 26.61 20.26 -1.23
C ARG A 157 27.74 20.56 -2.22
N ASP A 158 28.71 21.38 -1.84
CA ASP A 158 29.86 21.74 -2.68
C ASP A 158 30.72 20.52 -3.04
N GLU A 159 30.85 19.57 -2.12
CA GLU A 159 31.60 18.32 -2.31
C GLU A 159 30.75 17.16 -2.90
N GLY A 160 29.49 17.44 -3.31
CA GLY A 160 28.60 16.46 -3.93
C GLY A 160 28.18 15.32 -3.00
N LYS A 161 28.13 15.57 -1.69
CA LYS A 161 27.69 14.62 -0.66
C LYS A 161 26.18 14.71 -0.43
N PRO A 162 25.53 13.60 -0.03
CA PRO A 162 24.11 13.61 0.30
C PRO A 162 23.79 14.60 1.43
N GLN A 163 22.72 15.37 1.25
CA GLN A 163 22.19 16.25 2.28
C GLN A 163 21.47 15.44 3.37
N PRO A 164 21.47 15.93 4.63
CA PRO A 164 20.66 15.34 5.69
C PRO A 164 19.16 15.50 5.41
N ALA A 165 18.32 14.82 6.19
CA ALA A 165 16.86 14.90 6.07
C ALA A 165 16.33 16.34 6.25
N CYS A 166 16.90 17.04 7.22
CA CYS A 166 16.66 18.46 7.51
C CYS A 166 17.77 18.99 8.43
N ALA A 167 17.77 20.30 8.64
CA ALA A 167 18.60 20.93 9.65
C ALA A 167 17.86 22.00 10.44
N PHE A 168 18.30 22.25 11.67
CA PHE A 168 17.79 23.38 12.46
C PHE A 168 18.89 24.11 13.21
N THR A 169 18.67 25.41 13.46
CA THR A 169 19.59 26.21 14.26
C THR A 169 18.88 26.99 15.35
N LEU A 170 19.59 27.15 16.47
CA LEU A 170 19.17 27.96 17.61
C LEU A 170 20.10 29.18 17.68
N SER A 171 19.55 30.38 17.50
CA SER A 171 20.28 31.65 17.65
C SER A 171 21.62 31.67 16.91
N ALA A 172 21.66 31.19 15.66
CA ALA A 172 22.92 30.96 14.93
C ALA A 172 23.77 32.24 14.79
N TRP A 173 25.06 32.12 15.10
CA TRP A 173 26.06 33.12 14.75
C TRP A 173 26.76 32.69 13.45
N ALA A 174 26.40 33.34 12.35
CA ALA A 174 26.78 32.95 10.99
C ALA A 174 27.46 34.07 10.18
N ASP A 175 27.68 35.23 10.80
CA ASP A 175 28.45 36.35 10.26
C ASP A 175 29.54 36.81 11.24
N LEU A 176 30.78 36.32 11.05
CA LEU A 176 31.94 36.72 11.86
C LEU A 176 32.49 38.10 11.48
N SER A 177 32.02 38.69 10.37
CA SER A 177 32.29 40.09 10.05
C SER A 177 31.40 41.06 10.83
N HIS A 178 30.33 40.55 11.45
CA HIS A 178 29.33 41.30 12.21
C HIS A 178 28.64 42.39 11.36
N SER A 179 28.42 42.13 10.07
CA SER A 179 27.85 43.11 9.14
C SER A 179 26.32 43.28 9.27
N GLY A 180 25.65 42.36 9.98
CA GLY A 180 24.22 42.41 10.26
C GLY A 180 23.79 43.65 11.06
N SER A 181 22.64 44.24 10.72
CA SER A 181 22.16 45.48 11.35
C SER A 181 21.81 45.33 12.83
N SER A 182 21.47 44.12 13.28
CA SER A 182 21.14 43.81 14.68
C SER A 182 22.31 44.01 15.65
N HIS A 183 23.57 43.91 15.20
CA HIS A 183 24.73 44.29 16.02
C HIS A 183 24.74 45.77 16.41
N VAL A 184 23.95 46.60 15.72
CA VAL A 184 23.75 48.02 16.05
C VAL A 184 22.39 48.23 16.72
N THR A 185 21.30 47.72 16.14
CA THR A 185 19.95 48.00 16.64
C THR A 185 19.64 47.32 17.97
N ASN A 186 20.19 46.13 18.20
CA ASN A 186 19.92 45.32 19.38
C ASN A 186 21.07 45.37 20.41
N ARG A 187 22.10 46.18 20.19
CA ARG A 187 23.31 46.23 21.01
C ARG A 187 23.06 46.38 22.51
N GLU A 188 22.09 47.22 22.88
CA GLU A 188 21.75 47.50 24.28
C GLU A 188 20.62 46.59 24.79
N ALA A 189 19.96 45.85 23.90
CA ALA A 189 18.85 44.95 24.22
C ALA A 189 19.34 43.53 24.52
N ASP A 190 20.38 43.07 23.82
CA ASP A 190 20.95 41.74 24.04
C ASP A 190 21.71 41.71 25.38
N ILE A 191 21.15 40.95 26.32
CA ILE A 191 21.71 40.78 27.67
C ILE A 191 22.71 39.63 27.75
N SER A 192 22.83 38.83 26.68
CA SER A 192 23.61 37.59 26.68
C SER A 192 24.91 37.75 25.90
N LEU A 193 24.88 38.50 24.81
CA LEU A 193 26.02 38.72 23.94
C LEU A 193 26.38 40.19 23.81
N THR A 194 27.67 40.45 23.58
CA THR A 194 28.15 41.78 23.19
C THR A 194 28.90 41.69 21.87
N THR A 195 28.78 42.73 21.03
CA THR A 195 29.53 42.81 19.76
C THR A 195 31.04 42.74 19.99
N ALA A 196 31.55 43.34 21.08
CA ALA A 196 32.97 43.29 21.42
C ALA A 196 33.42 41.87 21.80
N GLY A 197 32.59 41.12 22.54
CA GLY A 197 32.85 39.73 22.88
C GLY A 197 32.93 38.84 21.64
N LEU A 198 31.94 38.93 20.75
CA LEU A 198 31.93 38.17 19.49
C LEU A 198 33.10 38.56 18.57
N ALA A 199 33.43 39.85 18.46
CA ALA A 199 34.59 40.30 17.69
C ALA A 199 35.90 39.70 18.22
N SER A 200 36.08 39.67 19.54
CA SER A 200 37.27 39.05 20.14
C SER A 200 37.31 37.53 19.94
N ALA A 201 36.17 36.85 19.96
CA ALA A 201 36.10 35.42 19.66
C ALA A 201 36.38 35.13 18.18
N ALA A 202 35.86 35.94 17.27
CA ALA A 202 36.13 35.83 15.83
C ALA A 202 37.63 36.01 15.53
N GLU A 203 38.29 37.00 16.14
CA GLU A 203 39.74 37.21 16.00
C GLU A 203 40.56 35.98 16.39
N ARG A 204 40.13 35.26 17.45
CA ARG A 204 40.78 34.02 17.90
C ARG A 204 40.52 32.84 16.98
N TYR A 205 39.34 32.78 16.36
CA TYR A 205 38.94 31.66 15.51
C TYR A 205 39.41 31.78 14.06
N LEU A 206 39.36 32.96 13.45
CA LEU A 206 39.51 33.13 11.99
C LEU A 206 40.86 32.67 11.42
N GLY A 207 41.93 32.63 12.23
CA GLY A 207 43.27 32.32 11.76
C GLY A 207 43.71 33.33 10.68
N GLU A 208 44.07 32.85 9.49
CA GLU A 208 44.41 33.71 8.34
C GLU A 208 43.19 34.02 7.42
N THR A 209 42.01 33.49 7.73
CA THR A 209 40.81 33.57 6.88
C THR A 209 40.08 34.89 7.07
N GLY A 210 39.59 35.49 5.98
CA GLY A 210 38.76 36.68 6.03
C GLY A 210 37.43 36.41 6.75
N ALA A 211 36.98 37.36 7.57
CA ALA A 211 35.75 37.23 8.37
C ALA A 211 34.46 37.12 7.54
N ASP A 212 34.51 37.47 6.26
CA ASP A 212 33.41 37.39 5.29
C ASP A 212 33.47 36.12 4.41
N HIS A 213 34.44 35.23 4.63
CA HIS A 213 34.58 34.01 3.83
C HIS A 213 33.45 33.00 4.17
N PRO A 214 32.76 32.40 3.18
CA PRO A 214 31.60 31.53 3.43
C PRO A 214 31.83 30.34 4.37
N SER A 215 33.04 29.77 4.42
CA SER A 215 33.34 28.64 5.31
C SER A 215 33.44 29.00 6.80
N VAL A 216 33.56 30.28 7.13
CA VAL A 216 33.51 30.79 8.52
C VAL A 216 32.27 31.64 8.76
N SER A 217 31.73 32.27 7.71
CA SER A 217 30.52 33.10 7.73
C SER A 217 29.53 32.60 6.67
N PRO A 218 28.81 31.50 6.92
CA PRO A 218 27.98 30.82 5.93
C PRO A 218 26.76 31.64 5.47
N VAL A 219 26.46 32.76 6.13
CA VAL A 219 25.47 33.74 5.62
C VAL A 219 25.83 34.29 4.22
N PHE A 220 27.12 34.25 3.84
CA PHE A 220 27.60 34.67 2.53
C PHE A 220 27.75 33.51 1.53
N GLY A 221 27.45 32.28 1.95
CA GLY A 221 27.51 31.09 1.10
C GLY A 221 26.28 30.93 0.21
N ASP A 222 26.37 29.97 -0.70
CA ASP A 222 25.26 29.57 -1.54
C ASP A 222 24.35 28.55 -0.81
N PHE A 223 23.04 28.68 -1.01
CA PHE A 223 22.01 27.85 -0.37
C PHE A 223 21.31 26.91 -1.36
N GLU A 224 21.61 26.97 -2.66
CA GLU A 224 20.99 26.07 -3.63
C GLU A 224 21.31 24.60 -3.33
N GLY A 225 20.28 23.76 -3.28
CA GLY A 225 20.41 22.32 -3.05
C GLY A 225 20.65 21.91 -1.59
N LEU A 226 20.45 22.81 -0.61
CA LEU A 226 20.47 22.42 0.80
C LEU A 226 19.16 21.72 1.23
N CYS A 227 19.24 20.93 2.30
CA CYS A 227 18.06 20.35 2.94
C CYS A 227 17.11 21.42 3.53
N PRO A 228 15.86 21.05 3.86
CA PRO A 228 14.96 21.93 4.59
C PRO A 228 15.57 22.47 5.90
N LEU A 229 15.31 23.75 6.20
CA LEU A 229 15.88 24.50 7.32
C LEU A 229 14.81 25.00 8.30
N TYR A 230 15.06 24.83 9.61
CA TYR A 230 14.28 25.47 10.67
C TYR A 230 15.17 26.36 11.55
N LEU A 231 14.91 27.65 11.53
CA LEU A 231 15.75 28.67 12.17
C LEU A 231 14.98 29.32 13.31
N THR A 232 15.60 29.42 14.47
CA THR A 232 15.01 30.12 15.63
C THR A 232 15.96 31.21 16.11
N VAL A 233 15.40 32.36 16.48
CA VAL A 233 16.17 33.47 17.06
C VAL A 233 15.27 34.38 17.89
N GLY A 234 15.82 34.96 18.95
CA GLY A 234 15.18 35.97 19.79
C GLY A 234 15.20 37.34 19.12
N SER A 235 14.12 38.11 19.29
CA SER A 235 13.97 39.43 18.66
C SER A 235 14.96 40.48 19.16
N GLU A 236 15.56 40.25 20.33
CA GLU A 236 16.49 41.17 21.00
C GLU A 236 17.96 40.77 20.82
N GLU A 237 18.23 39.68 20.08
CA GLU A 237 19.58 39.20 19.89
C GLU A 237 20.38 40.04 18.89
N ILE A 238 21.68 40.21 19.12
CA ILE A 238 22.56 40.86 18.14
C ILE A 238 22.78 40.02 16.88
N VAL A 239 22.54 38.71 16.93
CA VAL A 239 22.63 37.77 15.79
C VAL A 239 21.31 37.59 15.03
N LEU A 240 20.25 38.34 15.37
CA LEU A 240 18.96 38.30 14.67
C LEU A 240 19.10 38.43 13.15
N SER A 241 19.96 39.35 12.69
CA SER A 241 20.18 39.59 11.27
C SER A 241 20.78 38.39 10.54
N ASP A 242 21.55 37.55 11.22
CA ASP A 242 22.16 36.37 10.63
C ASP A 242 21.06 35.36 10.24
N SER A 243 20.17 35.06 11.18
CA SER A 243 19.04 34.14 10.95
C SER A 243 18.07 34.66 9.89
N VAL A 244 17.78 35.98 9.88
CA VAL A 244 16.94 36.60 8.84
C VAL A 244 17.59 36.49 7.46
N ARG A 245 18.88 36.78 7.35
CA ARG A 245 19.60 36.72 6.07
C ARG A 245 19.76 35.29 5.56
N ILE A 246 19.98 34.31 6.45
CA ILE A 246 19.96 32.88 6.09
C ILE A 246 18.58 32.50 5.54
N ALA A 247 17.50 32.88 6.22
CA ALA A 247 16.14 32.57 5.77
C ALA A 247 15.84 33.18 4.40
N GLU A 248 16.22 34.44 4.18
CA GLU A 248 16.06 35.12 2.90
C GLU A 248 16.89 34.44 1.80
N ALA A 249 18.14 34.08 2.06
CA ALA A 249 19.02 33.42 1.10
C ALA A 249 18.51 32.01 0.74
N ALA A 250 18.11 31.22 1.74
CA ALA A 250 17.53 29.88 1.55
C ALA A 250 16.23 29.93 0.74
N ALA A 251 15.32 30.85 1.09
CA ALA A 251 14.06 31.03 0.36
C ALA A 251 14.30 31.45 -1.10
N ASN A 252 15.25 32.35 -1.35
CA ASN A 252 15.64 32.77 -2.71
C ASN A 252 16.25 31.62 -3.53
N ALA A 253 16.85 30.64 -2.87
CA ALA A 253 17.41 29.44 -3.47
C ALA A 253 16.39 28.28 -3.60
N ASN A 254 15.10 28.53 -3.33
CA ASN A 254 14.03 27.52 -3.29
C ASN A 254 14.25 26.39 -2.27
N VAL A 255 14.95 26.67 -1.18
CA VAL A 255 15.03 25.75 -0.03
C VAL A 255 13.83 25.98 0.88
N ASP A 256 13.18 24.89 1.33
CA ASP A 256 12.13 24.98 2.34
C ASP A 256 12.73 25.49 3.65
N VAL A 257 12.26 26.66 4.10
CA VAL A 257 12.81 27.32 5.27
C VAL A 257 11.71 27.90 6.15
N THR A 258 11.79 27.60 7.44
CA THR A 258 10.97 28.19 8.48
C THR A 258 11.83 29.05 9.39
N LEU A 259 11.50 30.33 9.54
CA LEU A 259 12.13 31.24 10.50
C LEU A 259 11.14 31.58 11.62
N ARG A 260 11.54 31.34 12.86
CA ARG A 260 10.82 31.76 14.07
C ARG A 260 11.62 32.82 14.79
N VAL A 261 11.09 34.05 14.74
CA VAL A 261 11.59 35.16 15.58
C VAL A 261 10.70 35.28 16.81
N LEU A 262 11.24 34.96 17.99
CA LEU A 262 10.48 34.97 19.24
C LEU A 262 10.73 36.27 20.04
N PRO A 263 9.67 36.93 20.52
CA PRO A 263 9.81 38.23 21.17
C PRO A 263 10.44 38.13 22.57
N HIS A 264 11.42 38.99 22.86
CA HIS A 264 12.01 39.20 24.20
C HIS A 264 12.79 38.01 24.80
N LEU A 265 13.10 36.99 24.01
CA LEU A 265 13.90 35.86 24.47
C LEU A 265 15.41 36.15 24.33
N PRO A 266 16.23 35.77 25.32
CA PRO A 266 17.68 35.93 25.26
C PRO A 266 18.33 34.94 24.30
N HIS A 267 19.60 35.17 23.95
CA HIS A 267 20.41 34.26 23.15
C HIS A 267 20.40 32.83 23.72
N ASP A 268 20.23 31.84 22.84
CA ASP A 268 20.19 30.41 23.19
C ASP A 268 19.18 30.06 24.30
N TRP A 269 18.02 30.73 24.36
CA TRP A 269 17.00 30.44 25.37
C TRP A 269 16.61 28.95 25.53
N PRO A 270 16.64 28.07 24.50
CA PRO A 270 16.30 26.66 24.67
C PRO A 270 17.25 25.91 25.61
N LEU A 271 18.48 26.41 25.80
CA LEU A 271 19.44 25.88 26.79
C LEU A 271 18.89 25.95 28.22
N PHE A 272 17.97 26.88 28.47
CA PHE A 272 17.31 27.08 29.77
C PHE A 272 15.92 26.43 29.83
N SER A 273 15.62 25.45 28.98
CA SER A 273 14.32 24.73 28.95
C SER A 273 13.93 24.06 30.27
N PHE A 274 14.89 23.77 31.14
CA PHE A 274 14.61 23.28 32.50
C PHE A 274 13.87 24.28 33.39
N MET A 275 13.95 25.59 33.07
CA MET A 275 13.26 26.65 33.79
C MET A 275 12.30 27.46 32.91
N LEU A 276 12.50 27.55 31.59
CA LEU A 276 11.66 28.31 30.67
C LEU A 276 10.66 27.43 29.90
N SER A 277 9.38 27.77 29.98
CA SER A 277 8.32 27.19 29.12
C SER A 277 8.61 27.34 27.64
N GLU A 278 9.04 28.53 27.22
CA GLU A 278 9.32 28.88 25.84
C GLU A 278 10.46 28.02 25.27
N GLY A 279 11.42 27.62 26.12
CA GLY A 279 12.46 26.67 25.76
C GLY A 279 11.90 25.27 25.48
N ARG A 280 11.00 24.77 26.33
CA ARG A 280 10.34 23.46 26.14
C ARG A 280 9.42 23.44 24.93
N GLU A 281 8.67 24.51 24.71
CA GLU A 281 7.80 24.67 23.54
C GLU A 281 8.62 24.68 22.25
N THR A 282 9.73 25.41 22.21
CA THR A 282 10.64 25.44 21.05
C THR A 282 11.21 24.03 20.77
N ILE A 283 11.65 23.30 21.80
CA ILE A 283 12.15 21.92 21.65
C ILE A 283 11.04 21.01 21.09
N ALA A 284 9.80 21.13 21.58
CA ALA A 284 8.68 20.35 21.09
C ALA A 284 8.34 20.66 19.62
N GLU A 285 8.31 21.94 19.23
CA GLU A 285 8.08 22.36 17.85
C GLU A 285 9.17 21.82 16.89
N ILE A 286 10.44 21.87 17.31
CA ILE A 286 11.56 21.30 16.54
C ILE A 286 11.43 19.76 16.46
N GLY A 287 11.01 19.11 17.53
CA GLY A 287 10.73 17.67 17.55
C GLY A 287 9.70 17.27 16.48
N GLU A 288 8.62 18.03 16.34
CA GLU A 288 7.61 17.77 15.30
C GLU A 288 8.14 18.06 13.89
N TYR A 289 8.85 19.18 13.70
CA TYR A 289 9.48 19.52 12.42
C TYR A 289 10.44 18.41 11.96
N THR A 290 11.30 17.94 12.85
CA THR A 290 12.31 16.93 12.54
C THR A 290 11.70 15.54 12.31
N LYS A 291 10.65 15.15 13.04
CA LYS A 291 9.90 13.91 12.75
C LYS A 291 9.27 13.96 11.36
N GLN A 292 8.63 15.07 11.01
CA GLN A 292 8.04 15.24 9.68
C GLN A 292 9.08 15.06 8.58
N HIS A 293 10.26 15.66 8.72
CA HIS A 293 11.31 15.63 7.70
C HIS A 293 12.17 14.38 7.70
N THR A 294 12.34 13.69 8.83
CA THR A 294 13.01 12.37 8.84
C THR A 294 12.09 11.27 8.32
N GLN A 295 10.77 11.41 8.53
CA GLN A 295 9.77 10.55 7.87
C GLN A 295 9.70 10.83 6.36
N GLN A 296 9.81 12.09 5.92
CA GLN A 296 9.87 12.47 4.50
C GLN A 296 11.24 12.23 3.84
N GLY A 297 12.33 12.35 4.58
CA GLY A 297 13.70 12.05 4.17
C GLY A 297 13.85 10.56 3.91
N ALA A 298 13.34 9.71 4.81
CA ALA A 298 13.15 8.29 4.55
C ALA A 298 12.25 8.00 3.32
N GLN A 299 11.42 8.96 2.87
CA GLN A 299 10.58 8.89 1.67
C GLN A 299 11.23 9.53 0.41
N HIS A 300 12.26 10.39 0.55
CA HIS A 300 13.02 11.02 -0.55
C HIS A 300 14.38 10.34 -0.81
N GLY A 301 14.91 9.61 0.18
CA GLY A 301 16.12 8.79 0.09
C GLY A 301 15.88 7.41 -0.52
N THR A 302 14.63 6.96 -0.66
CA THR A 302 14.33 5.80 -1.49
C THR A 302 14.32 6.24 -2.95
N GLN A 303 15.29 5.77 -3.75
CA GLN A 303 15.16 5.86 -5.19
C GLN A 303 13.77 5.35 -5.62
N PRO A 304 13.10 6.03 -6.56
CA PRO A 304 11.84 5.53 -7.11
C PRO A 304 12.01 4.08 -7.52
N LEU A 305 11.08 3.22 -7.09
CA LEU A 305 11.09 1.83 -7.48
C LEU A 305 10.82 1.73 -8.99
N ASP A 306 11.29 0.67 -9.62
CA ASP A 306 10.89 0.37 -10.98
C ASP A 306 9.40 0.04 -11.02
N VAL A 307 8.93 -0.77 -10.05
CA VAL A 307 7.55 -1.27 -10.03
C VAL A 307 6.96 -1.29 -8.62
N VAL A 308 5.74 -0.77 -8.46
CA VAL A 308 4.90 -1.07 -7.28
C VAL A 308 3.72 -1.93 -7.70
N ILE A 309 3.45 -2.97 -6.92
CA ILE A 309 2.35 -3.92 -7.16
C ILE A 309 1.33 -3.74 -6.05
N VAL A 310 0.04 -3.65 -6.37
CA VAL A 310 -1.02 -3.48 -5.35
C VAL A 310 -1.80 -4.79 -5.20
N GLY A 311 -1.59 -5.47 -4.07
CA GLY A 311 -2.20 -6.75 -3.69
C GLY A 311 -1.26 -7.95 -3.78
N ALA A 312 -1.21 -8.79 -2.73
CA ALA A 312 -0.42 -10.02 -2.60
C ALA A 312 -1.28 -11.29 -2.76
N GLY A 313 -2.26 -11.24 -3.65
CA GLY A 313 -2.95 -12.43 -4.17
C GLY A 313 -2.11 -13.15 -5.24
N TRP A 314 -2.75 -14.06 -5.99
CA TRP A 314 -2.04 -14.81 -7.04
C TRP A 314 -1.35 -13.92 -8.08
N SER A 315 -2.03 -12.87 -8.54
CA SER A 315 -1.45 -11.96 -9.52
C SER A 315 -0.20 -11.27 -8.99
N GLY A 316 -0.27 -10.69 -7.78
CA GLY A 316 0.82 -9.87 -7.26
C GLY A 316 2.03 -10.67 -6.81
N MET A 317 1.84 -11.86 -6.25
CA MET A 317 2.96 -12.75 -5.93
C MET A 317 3.74 -13.13 -7.18
N MET A 318 3.04 -13.50 -8.27
CA MET A 318 3.72 -13.82 -9.53
C MET A 318 4.34 -12.58 -10.18
N SER A 319 3.66 -11.43 -10.17
CA SER A 319 4.24 -10.18 -10.67
C SER A 319 5.55 -9.84 -9.95
N LEU A 320 5.61 -10.00 -8.62
CA LEU A 320 6.82 -9.76 -7.85
C LEU A 320 7.95 -10.72 -8.24
N VAL A 321 7.64 -12.01 -8.43
CA VAL A 321 8.61 -13.00 -8.96
C VAL A 321 9.18 -12.52 -10.30
N ARG A 322 8.32 -12.18 -11.27
CA ARG A 322 8.77 -11.75 -12.61
C ARG A 322 9.58 -10.46 -12.59
N MET A 323 9.15 -9.47 -11.82
CA MET A 323 9.90 -8.20 -11.74
C MET A 323 11.29 -8.43 -11.12
N ARG A 324 11.40 -9.30 -10.10
CA ARG A 324 12.69 -9.69 -9.52
C ARG A 324 13.58 -10.46 -10.51
N GLU A 325 13.00 -11.37 -11.29
CA GLU A 325 13.73 -12.10 -12.35
C GLU A 325 14.30 -11.16 -13.41
N GLN A 326 13.62 -10.04 -13.68
CA GLN A 326 14.10 -8.96 -14.55
C GLN A 326 15.11 -8.01 -13.88
N GLY A 327 15.49 -8.25 -12.61
CA GLY A 327 16.42 -7.39 -11.87
C GLY A 327 15.85 -6.04 -11.44
N ARG A 328 14.52 -5.90 -11.44
CA ARG A 328 13.82 -4.66 -11.11
C ARG A 328 13.66 -4.51 -9.60
N SER A 329 13.78 -3.27 -9.12
CA SER A 329 13.37 -2.88 -7.79
C SER A 329 11.82 -2.87 -7.72
N ALA A 330 11.26 -3.87 -7.04
CA ALA A 330 9.82 -4.06 -6.99
C ALA A 330 9.33 -4.31 -5.56
N MET A 331 8.17 -3.75 -5.21
CA MET A 331 7.52 -3.98 -3.92
C MET A 331 6.01 -4.17 -4.09
N VAL A 332 5.44 -5.04 -3.26
CA VAL A 332 3.98 -5.24 -3.17
C VAL A 332 3.43 -4.49 -1.97
N LEU A 333 2.31 -3.80 -2.12
CA LEU A 333 1.54 -3.21 -1.03
C LEU A 333 0.27 -4.06 -0.81
N GLU A 334 0.13 -4.68 0.35
CA GLU A 334 -0.99 -5.58 0.68
C GLU A 334 -1.73 -5.09 1.93
N ALA A 335 -3.06 -5.02 1.84
CA ALA A 335 -3.90 -4.58 2.94
C ALA A 335 -4.02 -5.63 4.07
N ALA A 336 -3.91 -6.92 3.75
CA ALA A 336 -3.89 -8.01 4.71
C ALA A 336 -2.52 -8.10 5.44
N PRO A 337 -2.48 -8.75 6.62
CA PRO A 337 -1.24 -9.08 7.33
C PRO A 337 -0.50 -10.29 6.74
N GLU A 338 -0.99 -10.90 5.65
CA GLU A 338 -0.41 -12.09 5.03
C GLU A 338 -0.80 -12.20 3.55
N VAL A 339 -0.06 -13.00 2.79
CA VAL A 339 -0.37 -13.32 1.39
C VAL A 339 -1.66 -14.13 1.21
N GLY A 340 -2.14 -14.25 -0.03
CA GLY A 340 -3.20 -15.18 -0.41
C GLY A 340 -4.46 -14.53 -0.97
N GLY A 341 -4.60 -13.21 -0.84
CA GLY A 341 -5.68 -12.43 -1.44
C GLY A 341 -7.07 -12.97 -1.06
N THR A 342 -7.86 -13.42 -2.05
CA THR A 342 -9.18 -14.03 -1.84
C THR A 342 -9.18 -15.10 -0.75
N TRP A 343 -8.12 -15.92 -0.69
CA TRP A 343 -7.99 -17.04 0.25
C TRP A 343 -7.50 -16.60 1.62
N TYR A 344 -7.04 -15.36 1.79
CA TYR A 344 -6.83 -14.78 3.11
C TYR A 344 -8.14 -14.19 3.67
N TRP A 345 -8.86 -13.43 2.85
CA TRP A 345 -10.05 -12.66 3.29
C TRP A 345 -11.30 -13.52 3.47
N ASN A 346 -11.56 -14.46 2.56
CA ASN A 346 -12.73 -15.32 2.66
C ASN A 346 -12.39 -16.53 3.53
N ARG A 347 -13.16 -16.75 4.60
CA ARG A 347 -12.93 -17.86 5.56
C ARG A 347 -14.22 -18.54 6.02
N TYR A 348 -15.31 -18.32 5.31
CA TYR A 348 -16.60 -18.90 5.68
C TYR A 348 -16.56 -20.45 5.58
N PRO A 349 -17.33 -21.17 6.42
CA PRO A 349 -17.38 -22.62 6.41
C PRO A 349 -17.74 -23.19 5.03
N GLY A 350 -16.98 -24.18 4.58
CA GLY A 350 -17.25 -24.88 3.31
C GLY A 350 -16.65 -24.23 2.08
N LEU A 351 -15.92 -23.10 2.23
CA LEU A 351 -15.28 -22.42 1.12
C LEU A 351 -14.28 -23.33 0.38
N ARG A 352 -14.56 -23.53 -0.91
CA ARG A 352 -13.75 -24.33 -1.84
C ARG A 352 -13.63 -23.67 -3.20
N CYS A 353 -12.54 -23.97 -3.90
CA CYS A 353 -12.41 -23.64 -5.31
C CYS A 353 -13.32 -24.54 -6.17
N ASP A 354 -13.85 -24.00 -7.27
CA ASP A 354 -14.65 -24.73 -8.25
C ASP A 354 -13.80 -25.29 -9.42
N ILE A 355 -12.47 -25.17 -9.31
CA ILE A 355 -11.49 -25.78 -10.19
C ILE A 355 -10.72 -26.83 -9.38
N GLU A 356 -10.39 -27.95 -10.02
CA GLU A 356 -9.63 -29.02 -9.38
C GLU A 356 -8.27 -28.51 -8.88
N SER A 357 -7.86 -29.00 -7.71
CA SER A 357 -6.64 -28.60 -7.00
C SER A 357 -5.39 -28.71 -7.86
N THR A 358 -5.30 -29.77 -8.67
CA THR A 358 -4.19 -30.03 -9.59
C THR A 358 -4.13 -29.07 -10.79
N GLN A 359 -5.16 -28.25 -11.00
CA GLN A 359 -5.24 -27.27 -12.08
C GLN A 359 -5.27 -25.82 -11.56
N TYR A 360 -5.77 -25.60 -10.34
CA TYR A 360 -5.81 -24.30 -9.67
C TYR A 360 -4.53 -24.02 -8.90
N CYS A 361 -3.41 -24.06 -9.61
CA CYS A 361 -2.07 -23.79 -9.08
C CYS A 361 -1.19 -23.16 -10.18
N TYR A 362 -0.04 -22.62 -9.77
CA TYR A 362 0.92 -22.06 -10.71
C TYR A 362 1.56 -23.17 -11.56
N SER A 363 1.94 -22.79 -12.78
CA SER A 363 2.75 -23.53 -13.72
C SER A 363 4.08 -22.84 -14.08
N PHE A 364 4.37 -21.66 -13.52
CA PHE A 364 5.61 -20.94 -13.86
C PHE A 364 6.90 -21.53 -13.25
N ASP A 365 6.80 -22.36 -12.21
CA ASP A 365 7.93 -23.05 -11.58
C ASP A 365 7.59 -24.55 -11.42
N ASP A 366 8.25 -25.39 -12.22
CA ASP A 366 8.03 -26.84 -12.21
C ASP A 366 8.26 -27.47 -10.83
N LYS A 367 9.16 -26.90 -10.02
CA LYS A 367 9.42 -27.42 -8.68
C LYS A 367 8.27 -27.16 -7.72
N LEU A 368 7.48 -26.10 -7.91
CA LEU A 368 6.24 -25.90 -7.12
C LEU A 368 5.27 -27.06 -7.34
N VAL A 369 5.15 -27.51 -8.60
CA VAL A 369 4.31 -28.64 -8.99
C VAL A 369 4.81 -29.93 -8.33
N ASP A 370 6.11 -30.15 -8.32
CA ASP A 370 6.72 -31.35 -7.72
C ASP A 370 6.62 -31.38 -6.18
N GLU A 371 6.83 -30.25 -5.52
CA GLU A 371 6.91 -30.15 -4.05
C GLU A 371 5.52 -30.20 -3.39
N TRP A 372 4.50 -29.61 -4.02
CA TRP A 372 3.18 -29.53 -3.42
C TRP A 372 2.34 -30.79 -3.67
N ASN A 373 1.52 -31.15 -2.70
CA ASN A 373 0.76 -32.40 -2.69
C ASN A 373 -0.68 -32.15 -2.20
N TRP A 374 -1.59 -31.90 -3.15
CA TRP A 374 -3.00 -31.60 -2.88
C TRP A 374 -3.77 -32.72 -2.17
N SER A 375 -4.44 -32.39 -1.08
CA SER A 375 -5.12 -33.30 -0.18
C SER A 375 -6.37 -33.93 -0.81
N GLU A 376 -7.11 -33.14 -1.59
CA GLU A 376 -8.41 -33.51 -2.16
C GLU A 376 -8.64 -32.86 -3.52
N ARG A 377 -9.65 -33.34 -4.24
CA ARG A 377 -9.93 -32.94 -5.63
C ARG A 377 -10.25 -31.45 -5.77
N PHE A 378 -11.07 -30.90 -4.88
CA PHE A 378 -11.40 -29.47 -4.85
C PHE A 378 -10.90 -28.87 -3.52
N PRO A 379 -9.84 -28.05 -3.56
CA PRO A 379 -9.11 -27.67 -2.36
C PRO A 379 -9.92 -26.72 -1.47
N THR A 380 -9.73 -26.82 -0.15
CA THR A 380 -10.29 -25.87 0.81
C THR A 380 -9.60 -24.51 0.73
N GLN A 381 -10.26 -23.50 1.27
CA GLN A 381 -9.63 -22.22 1.60
C GLN A 381 -8.31 -22.36 2.36
N ALA A 382 -8.29 -23.16 3.42
CA ALA A 382 -7.11 -23.31 4.27
C ALA A 382 -5.94 -23.91 3.48
N GLU A 383 -6.18 -24.94 2.68
CA GLU A 383 -5.14 -25.56 1.85
C GLU A 383 -4.60 -24.58 0.79
N LEU A 384 -5.46 -23.77 0.17
CA LEU A 384 -5.03 -22.75 -0.78
C LEU A 384 -4.24 -21.62 -0.13
N LEU A 385 -4.60 -21.21 1.08
CA LEU A 385 -3.82 -20.24 1.83
C LEU A 385 -2.44 -20.80 2.20
N GLU A 386 -2.34 -22.07 2.61
CA GLU A 386 -1.06 -22.71 2.88
C GLU A 386 -0.22 -22.87 1.60
N TYR A 387 -0.85 -23.17 0.45
CA TYR A 387 -0.17 -23.15 -0.84
C TYR A 387 0.37 -21.76 -1.18
N ALA A 388 -0.40 -20.69 -0.95
CA ALA A 388 0.06 -19.32 -1.14
C ALA A 388 1.28 -18.98 -0.28
N LYS A 389 1.26 -19.38 1.00
CA LYS A 389 2.39 -19.19 1.92
C LYS A 389 3.62 -19.96 1.46
N HIS A 390 3.45 -21.21 0.99
CA HIS A 390 4.53 -22.03 0.42
C HIS A 390 5.18 -21.35 -0.78
N VAL A 391 4.39 -20.78 -1.71
CA VAL A 391 4.90 -19.99 -2.83
C VAL A 391 5.68 -18.76 -2.32
N ALA A 392 5.13 -18.02 -1.37
CA ALA A 392 5.77 -16.84 -0.82
C ALA A 392 7.10 -17.14 -0.10
N ASP A 393 7.18 -18.26 0.64
CA ASP A 393 8.41 -18.69 1.30
C ASP A 393 9.46 -19.16 0.28
N ARG A 394 9.04 -19.98 -0.68
CA ARG A 394 9.91 -20.54 -1.72
C ARG A 394 10.63 -19.46 -2.53
N HIS A 395 9.94 -18.38 -2.86
CA HIS A 395 10.50 -17.27 -3.63
C HIS A 395 10.97 -16.11 -2.76
N GLU A 396 10.97 -16.27 -1.43
CA GLU A 396 11.35 -15.24 -0.45
C GLU A 396 10.62 -13.91 -0.67
N LEU A 397 9.31 -13.96 -0.94
CA LEU A 397 8.54 -12.79 -1.37
C LEU A 397 8.29 -11.80 -0.22
N ARG A 398 8.12 -12.31 1.01
CA ARG A 398 7.71 -11.49 2.18
C ARG A 398 8.60 -10.30 2.48
N ARG A 399 9.89 -10.35 2.10
CA ARG A 399 10.84 -9.25 2.30
C ARG A 399 10.55 -8.02 1.41
N ASP A 400 9.82 -8.24 0.32
CA ASP A 400 9.47 -7.23 -0.69
C ASP A 400 7.93 -7.01 -0.72
N ILE A 401 7.24 -7.38 0.37
CA ILE A 401 5.80 -7.14 0.58
C ILE A 401 5.62 -6.30 1.84
N GLU A 402 5.01 -5.14 1.68
CA GLU A 402 4.57 -4.31 2.78
C GLU A 402 3.12 -4.65 3.13
N PHE A 403 2.95 -5.44 4.20
CA PHE A 403 1.64 -5.86 4.71
C PHE A 403 0.92 -4.74 5.49
N ASN A 404 -0.36 -4.95 5.81
CA ASN A 404 -1.20 -3.98 6.53
C ASN A 404 -1.22 -2.59 5.88
N THR A 405 -1.09 -2.55 4.56
CA THR A 405 -0.87 -1.34 3.78
C THR A 405 -1.91 -1.24 2.68
N ARG A 406 -3.02 -0.57 3.00
CA ARG A 406 -4.10 -0.29 2.04
C ARG A 406 -3.79 1.00 1.27
N VAL A 407 -3.65 0.89 -0.05
CA VAL A 407 -3.47 2.06 -0.93
C VAL A 407 -4.77 2.87 -1.00
N ALA A 408 -4.69 4.15 -0.64
CA ALA A 408 -5.82 5.08 -0.65
C ALA A 408 -5.88 5.91 -1.94
N SER A 409 -4.72 6.36 -2.43
CA SER A 409 -4.62 7.17 -3.64
C SER A 409 -3.38 6.88 -4.46
N MET A 410 -3.46 7.20 -5.75
CA MET A 410 -2.37 7.12 -6.71
C MET A 410 -2.44 8.31 -7.66
N THR A 411 -1.33 9.02 -7.86
CA THR A 411 -1.26 10.16 -8.78
C THR A 411 -0.05 10.02 -9.69
N PHE A 412 -0.26 10.19 -10.99
CA PHE A 412 0.83 10.22 -11.97
C PHE A 412 1.46 11.60 -12.07
N ASP A 413 2.78 11.65 -11.97
CA ASP A 413 3.61 12.83 -12.15
C ASP A 413 4.18 12.86 -13.57
N GLU A 414 3.60 13.72 -14.41
CA GLU A 414 3.99 13.86 -15.83
C GLU A 414 5.39 14.43 -16.02
N ALA A 415 5.95 15.16 -15.05
CA ALA A 415 7.27 15.75 -15.19
C ALA A 415 8.38 14.71 -14.97
N ARG A 416 8.09 13.65 -14.22
CA ARG A 416 9.06 12.60 -13.85
C ARG A 416 8.75 11.23 -14.48
N ASP A 417 7.58 11.07 -15.10
CA ASP A 417 7.02 9.79 -15.53
C ASP A 417 6.96 8.77 -14.38
N LEU A 418 6.49 9.21 -13.21
CA LEU A 418 6.41 8.39 -12.00
C LEU A 418 5.01 8.43 -11.39
N TRP A 419 4.57 7.31 -10.87
CA TRP A 419 3.44 7.24 -9.95
C TRP A 419 3.89 7.57 -8.53
N THR A 420 3.02 8.26 -7.79
CA THR A 420 3.07 8.36 -6.33
C THR A 420 1.85 7.65 -5.75
N LEU A 421 2.07 6.62 -4.95
CA LEU A 421 1.03 5.88 -4.24
C LEU A 421 1.03 6.32 -2.77
N THR A 422 -0.13 6.55 -2.19
CA THR A 422 -0.30 6.90 -0.77
C THR A 422 -1.21 5.88 -0.09
N ALA A 423 -0.76 5.29 1.01
CA ALA A 423 -1.57 4.42 1.84
C ALA A 423 -2.48 5.21 2.79
N GLU A 424 -3.48 4.54 3.36
CA GLU A 424 -4.42 5.14 4.33
C GLU A 424 -3.73 5.67 5.59
N ASP A 425 -2.59 5.09 5.98
CA ASP A 425 -1.77 5.54 7.12
C ASP A 425 -0.84 6.71 6.78
N GLY A 426 -0.89 7.22 5.54
CA GLY A 426 -0.12 8.36 5.07
C GLY A 426 1.27 8.02 4.51
N ARG A 427 1.73 6.76 4.62
CA ARG A 427 2.98 6.33 3.97
C ARG A 427 2.86 6.41 2.44
N ARG A 428 3.98 6.66 1.78
CA ARG A 428 4.04 6.90 0.33
C ARG A 428 5.14 6.10 -0.34
N TRP A 429 4.89 5.75 -1.60
CA TRP A 429 5.84 5.09 -2.49
C TRP A 429 5.83 5.79 -3.84
N SER A 430 7.00 5.85 -4.49
CA SER A 430 7.11 6.30 -5.87
C SER A 430 7.63 5.18 -6.75
N ALA A 431 7.03 5.01 -7.94
CA ALA A 431 7.46 4.00 -8.89
C ALA A 431 7.20 4.41 -10.34
N ARG A 432 8.01 3.90 -11.27
CA ARG A 432 7.79 4.14 -12.71
C ARG A 432 6.56 3.41 -13.21
N HIS A 433 6.41 2.13 -12.85
CA HIS A 433 5.30 1.28 -13.23
C HIS A 433 4.46 0.88 -12.01
N VAL A 434 3.16 0.71 -12.24
CA VAL A 434 2.25 0.16 -11.25
C VAL A 434 1.45 -0.99 -11.83
N ILE A 435 1.43 -2.11 -11.10
CA ILE A 435 0.65 -3.29 -11.46
C ILE A 435 -0.48 -3.47 -10.43
N MET A 436 -1.71 -3.34 -10.87
CA MET A 436 -2.89 -3.55 -10.06
C MET A 436 -3.26 -5.03 -10.04
N ALA A 437 -2.88 -5.70 -8.95
CA ALA A 437 -3.18 -7.08 -8.61
C ALA A 437 -4.34 -7.19 -7.60
N THR A 438 -5.28 -6.24 -7.64
CA THR A 438 -6.34 -6.04 -6.63
C THR A 438 -7.47 -7.07 -6.68
N GLY A 439 -7.48 -7.93 -7.71
CA GLY A 439 -8.43 -9.03 -7.88
C GLY A 439 -9.83 -8.59 -8.33
N PRO A 440 -10.54 -9.41 -9.13
CA PRO A 440 -11.83 -9.04 -9.68
C PRO A 440 -13.00 -9.16 -8.68
N LEU A 441 -12.79 -9.74 -7.50
CA LEU A 441 -13.81 -10.03 -6.49
C LEU A 441 -13.26 -9.76 -5.07
N SER A 442 -12.94 -8.49 -4.80
CA SER A 442 -12.29 -8.09 -3.54
C SER A 442 -13.04 -6.99 -2.77
N THR A 443 -13.80 -6.12 -3.43
CA THR A 443 -14.64 -5.11 -2.76
C THR A 443 -16.04 -5.66 -2.49
N PRO A 444 -16.42 -5.90 -1.22
CA PRO A 444 -17.77 -6.37 -0.89
C PRO A 444 -18.82 -5.40 -1.43
N LYS A 445 -19.98 -5.93 -1.81
CA LYS A 445 -21.11 -5.08 -2.17
C LYS A 445 -21.54 -4.27 -0.92
N PRO A 446 -21.88 -2.97 -1.06
CA PRO A 446 -22.50 -2.21 0.01
C PRO A 446 -23.73 -2.93 0.57
N LEU A 447 -23.90 -2.86 1.89
CA LEU A 447 -25.07 -3.38 2.58
C LEU A 447 -26.30 -2.56 2.19
N ASP A 448 -27.26 -3.19 1.49
CA ASP A 448 -28.43 -2.54 0.91
C ASP A 448 -29.77 -3.05 1.46
N ILE A 449 -29.77 -3.62 2.67
CA ILE A 449 -30.97 -4.13 3.35
C ILE A 449 -31.33 -3.18 4.50
N ALA A 450 -32.53 -2.61 4.45
CA ALA A 450 -33.02 -1.68 5.47
C ALA A 450 -33.09 -2.33 6.86
N GLY A 451 -32.78 -1.57 7.93
CA GLY A 451 -32.90 -2.01 9.32
C GLY A 451 -31.85 -3.01 9.78
N THR A 452 -30.75 -3.17 9.04
CA THR A 452 -29.68 -4.10 9.44
C THR A 452 -29.05 -3.71 10.78
N GLU A 453 -28.96 -2.40 11.05
CA GLU A 453 -28.51 -1.79 12.30
C GLU A 453 -29.42 -2.08 13.51
N ASP A 454 -30.67 -2.49 13.28
CA ASP A 454 -31.63 -2.79 14.34
C ASP A 454 -31.49 -4.22 14.89
N PHE A 455 -30.83 -5.12 14.16
CA PHE A 455 -30.74 -6.54 14.52
C PHE A 455 -29.98 -6.74 15.83
N GLN A 456 -30.60 -7.45 16.78
CA GLN A 456 -29.98 -7.73 18.08
C GLN A 456 -29.17 -9.04 18.09
N GLY A 457 -29.28 -9.85 17.03
CA GLY A 457 -28.50 -11.06 16.84
C GLY A 457 -27.13 -10.81 16.20
N GLN A 458 -26.47 -11.89 15.80
CA GLN A 458 -25.15 -11.82 15.17
C GLN A 458 -25.28 -11.64 13.65
N LEU A 459 -24.69 -10.59 13.09
CA LEU A 459 -24.56 -10.40 11.65
C LEU A 459 -23.17 -10.85 11.19
N LEU A 460 -23.11 -11.69 10.16
CA LEU A 460 -21.87 -12.18 9.55
C LEU A 460 -21.90 -11.92 8.04
N SER A 461 -20.75 -11.65 7.44
CA SER A 461 -20.59 -11.57 5.98
C SER A 461 -19.64 -12.67 5.51
N THR A 462 -19.97 -13.32 4.38
CA THR A 462 -19.03 -14.28 3.76
C THR A 462 -17.75 -13.61 3.26
N THR A 463 -17.78 -12.30 3.00
CA THR A 463 -16.63 -11.54 2.47
C THR A 463 -15.67 -11.04 3.54
N ASP A 464 -16.07 -11.09 4.80
CA ASP A 464 -15.30 -10.63 5.97
C ASP A 464 -15.64 -11.53 7.16
N TRP A 465 -15.31 -12.82 7.01
CA TRP A 465 -15.67 -13.82 7.99
C TRP A 465 -14.68 -13.78 9.17
N PRO A 466 -15.14 -13.89 10.44
CA PRO A 466 -14.25 -13.88 11.59
C PRO A 466 -13.15 -14.93 11.51
N HIS A 467 -11.95 -14.59 11.99
CA HIS A 467 -10.83 -15.53 12.07
C HIS A 467 -11.06 -16.64 13.12
N GLU A 468 -11.85 -16.35 14.15
CA GLU A 468 -12.24 -17.32 15.17
C GLU A 468 -13.44 -18.16 14.69
N PRO A 469 -13.48 -19.47 14.98
CA PRO A 469 -14.62 -20.31 14.65
C PRO A 469 -15.92 -19.78 15.26
N VAL A 470 -16.97 -19.76 14.45
CA VAL A 470 -18.32 -19.39 14.91
C VAL A 470 -19.13 -20.66 15.16
N ASP A 471 -19.64 -20.82 16.38
CA ASP A 471 -20.53 -21.92 16.73
C ASP A 471 -22.00 -21.59 16.38
N PHE A 472 -22.63 -22.48 15.63
CA PHE A 472 -24.03 -22.39 15.20
C PHE A 472 -24.94 -23.39 15.93
N THR A 473 -24.38 -24.21 16.82
CA THR A 473 -25.12 -25.21 17.59
C THR A 473 -26.24 -24.55 18.39
N GLY A 474 -27.47 -25.07 18.24
CA GLY A 474 -28.63 -24.54 18.96
C GLY A 474 -29.18 -23.22 18.40
N LYS A 475 -28.55 -22.61 17.39
CA LYS A 475 -28.97 -21.32 16.82
C LYS A 475 -29.90 -21.48 15.63
N ARG A 476 -30.77 -20.49 15.45
CA ARG A 476 -31.56 -20.25 14.24
C ARG A 476 -30.78 -19.30 13.35
N VAL A 477 -30.53 -19.69 12.10
CA VAL A 477 -29.64 -18.97 11.19
C VAL A 477 -30.36 -18.67 9.90
N ALA A 478 -30.26 -17.44 9.39
CA ALA A 478 -30.66 -17.10 8.04
C ALA A 478 -29.43 -16.86 7.15
N VAL A 479 -29.42 -17.40 5.94
CA VAL A 479 -28.42 -17.09 4.90
C VAL A 479 -29.11 -16.31 3.79
N ILE A 480 -28.69 -15.07 3.57
CA ILE A 480 -29.24 -14.21 2.52
C ILE A 480 -28.34 -14.29 1.28
N GLY A 481 -28.88 -14.87 0.21
CA GLY A 481 -28.20 -15.04 -1.07
C GLY A 481 -27.83 -16.49 -1.37
N THR A 482 -28.00 -16.89 -2.61
CA THR A 482 -27.78 -18.26 -3.12
C THR A 482 -26.83 -18.27 -4.32
N GLY A 483 -25.85 -17.36 -4.32
CA GLY A 483 -24.67 -17.50 -5.18
C GLY A 483 -23.72 -18.56 -4.63
N SER A 484 -22.54 -18.72 -5.24
CA SER A 484 -21.54 -19.74 -4.85
C SER A 484 -21.26 -19.75 -3.34
N SER A 485 -20.98 -18.59 -2.72
CA SER A 485 -20.74 -18.50 -1.28
C SER A 485 -21.95 -18.90 -0.43
N GLY A 486 -23.15 -18.49 -0.84
CA GLY A 486 -24.39 -18.82 -0.13
C GLY A 486 -24.69 -20.33 -0.17
N ILE A 487 -24.44 -20.96 -1.32
CA ILE A 487 -24.58 -22.41 -1.52
C ILE A 487 -23.62 -23.19 -0.62
N GLN A 488 -22.33 -22.82 -0.65
CA GLN A 488 -21.30 -23.51 0.15
C GLN A 488 -21.54 -23.34 1.64
N VAL A 489 -21.79 -22.11 2.11
CA VAL A 489 -22.01 -21.85 3.55
C VAL A 489 -23.28 -22.50 4.05
N SER A 490 -24.39 -22.47 3.28
CA SER A 490 -25.64 -23.11 3.69
C SER A 490 -25.48 -24.61 3.89
N THR A 491 -24.69 -25.27 3.03
CA THR A 491 -24.43 -26.71 3.11
C THR A 491 -23.72 -27.09 4.41
N GLU A 492 -22.76 -26.28 4.86
CA GLU A 492 -22.07 -26.51 6.14
C GLU A 492 -22.95 -26.14 7.35
N LEU A 493 -23.66 -25.01 7.29
CA LEU A 493 -24.49 -24.55 8.40
C LEU A 493 -25.67 -25.48 8.68
N ALA A 494 -26.20 -26.17 7.67
CA ALA A 494 -27.27 -27.14 7.82
C ALA A 494 -26.89 -28.29 8.79
N LYS A 495 -25.58 -28.61 8.91
CA LYS A 495 -25.08 -29.70 9.75
C LYS A 495 -25.15 -29.41 11.25
N SER A 496 -25.11 -28.13 11.65
CA SER A 496 -24.99 -27.72 13.06
C SER A 496 -26.10 -26.78 13.56
N ALA A 497 -26.72 -25.99 12.68
CA ALA A 497 -27.78 -25.07 13.08
C ALA A 497 -29.03 -25.82 13.55
N ALA A 498 -29.67 -25.30 14.61
CA ALA A 498 -30.96 -25.85 15.08
C ALA A 498 -32.08 -25.61 14.06
N LYS A 499 -32.02 -24.47 13.36
CA LYS A 499 -32.85 -24.19 12.17
C LYS A 499 -32.04 -23.33 11.20
N LEU A 500 -32.06 -23.68 9.92
CA LEU A 500 -31.47 -22.89 8.84
C LEU A 500 -32.56 -22.39 7.90
N PHE A 501 -32.58 -21.09 7.65
CA PHE A 501 -33.41 -20.43 6.65
C PHE A 501 -32.53 -19.99 5.48
N VAL A 502 -32.75 -20.55 4.29
CA VAL A 502 -32.05 -20.11 3.07
C VAL A 502 -32.92 -19.08 2.38
N CYS A 503 -32.54 -17.81 2.45
CA CYS A 503 -33.29 -16.69 1.91
C CYS A 503 -32.85 -16.42 0.46
N GLN A 504 -33.66 -16.89 -0.48
CA GLN A 504 -33.35 -16.92 -1.91
C GLN A 504 -34.19 -15.91 -2.69
N ARG A 505 -33.54 -14.96 -3.36
CA ARG A 505 -34.21 -14.08 -4.35
C ARG A 505 -34.19 -14.65 -5.76
N THR A 506 -33.09 -15.27 -6.14
CA THR A 506 -32.92 -15.86 -7.48
C THR A 506 -32.10 -17.13 -7.32
N PRO A 507 -32.65 -18.31 -7.62
CA PRO A 507 -31.89 -19.56 -7.53
C PRO A 507 -30.69 -19.54 -8.46
N SER A 508 -29.59 -20.16 -8.02
CA SER A 508 -28.45 -20.48 -8.88
C SER A 508 -28.45 -21.97 -9.22
N LEU A 509 -27.92 -22.31 -10.38
CA LEU A 509 -27.65 -23.70 -10.75
C LEU A 509 -26.37 -24.14 -10.05
N SER A 510 -26.40 -25.32 -9.44
CA SER A 510 -25.27 -25.93 -8.75
C SER A 510 -25.10 -27.38 -9.18
N LEU A 511 -23.86 -27.86 -9.08
CA LEU A 511 -23.51 -29.25 -9.35
C LEU A 511 -22.76 -29.85 -8.16
N PRO A 512 -22.99 -31.13 -7.86
CA PRO A 512 -22.21 -31.82 -6.84
C PRO A 512 -20.75 -31.91 -7.27
N ALA A 513 -19.85 -31.52 -6.37
CA ALA A 513 -18.40 -31.58 -6.59
C ALA A 513 -17.86 -33.00 -6.76
N PHE A 514 -18.58 -34.00 -6.22
CA PHE A 514 -18.04 -35.34 -5.99
C PHE A 514 -16.64 -35.30 -5.36
N ASN A 515 -16.45 -34.36 -4.44
CA ASN A 515 -15.15 -34.10 -3.84
C ASN A 515 -14.69 -35.32 -3.04
N ARG A 516 -13.41 -35.64 -3.15
CA ARG A 516 -12.78 -36.82 -2.55
C ARG A 516 -11.31 -36.56 -2.25
N PRO A 517 -10.71 -37.27 -1.27
CA PRO A 517 -9.27 -37.31 -1.12
C PRO A 517 -8.57 -37.76 -2.41
N LEU A 518 -7.41 -37.18 -2.70
CA LEU A 518 -6.55 -37.61 -3.79
C LEU A 518 -5.57 -38.68 -3.30
N SER A 519 -5.59 -39.84 -3.97
CA SER A 519 -4.62 -40.90 -3.76
C SER A 519 -3.24 -40.51 -4.31
N ASP A 520 -2.18 -41.22 -3.88
CA ASP A 520 -0.84 -41.02 -4.43
C ASP A 520 -0.82 -41.22 -5.95
N ALA A 521 -1.60 -42.17 -6.47
CA ALA A 521 -1.72 -42.41 -7.91
C ALA A 521 -2.39 -41.23 -8.65
N ASP A 522 -3.42 -40.62 -8.06
CA ASP A 522 -4.05 -39.40 -8.62
C ASP A 522 -3.01 -38.27 -8.70
N ARG A 523 -2.25 -38.05 -7.62
CA ARG A 523 -1.23 -37.00 -7.54
C ARG A 523 -0.09 -37.23 -8.53
N SER A 524 0.44 -38.46 -8.60
CA SER A 524 1.50 -38.80 -9.54
C SER A 524 1.06 -38.63 -10.98
N LYS A 525 -0.16 -39.06 -11.33
CA LYS A 525 -0.70 -38.86 -12.68
C LYS A 525 -0.86 -37.38 -13.00
N ALA A 526 -1.42 -36.60 -12.08
CA ALA A 526 -1.60 -35.16 -12.28
C ALA A 526 -0.27 -34.43 -12.53
N LYS A 527 0.79 -34.80 -11.80
CA LYS A 527 2.15 -34.25 -12.02
C LYS A 527 2.74 -34.68 -13.37
N GLN A 528 2.57 -35.95 -13.74
CA GLN A 528 3.05 -36.48 -15.02
C GLN A 528 2.42 -35.77 -16.22
N ASP A 529 1.10 -35.52 -16.15
CA ASP A 529 0.33 -34.95 -17.26
C ASP A 529 0.29 -33.40 -17.22
N PHE A 530 0.90 -32.77 -16.19
CA PHE A 530 0.69 -31.36 -15.85
C PHE A 530 1.06 -30.40 -16.99
N ALA A 531 2.24 -30.57 -17.59
CA ALA A 531 2.72 -29.68 -18.64
C ALA A 531 1.84 -29.74 -19.90
N GLU A 532 1.48 -30.95 -20.34
CA GLU A 532 0.60 -31.15 -21.49
C GLU A 532 -0.80 -30.58 -21.22
N HIS A 533 -1.32 -30.81 -20.01
CA HIS A 533 -2.60 -30.26 -19.59
C HIS A 533 -2.59 -28.74 -19.59
N ARG A 534 -1.51 -28.13 -19.09
CA ARG A 534 -1.38 -26.67 -19.04
C ARG A 534 -1.28 -26.05 -20.44
N GLU A 535 -0.62 -26.69 -21.39
CA GLU A 535 -0.63 -26.22 -22.79
C GLU A 535 -2.05 -26.27 -23.38
N ARG A 536 -2.77 -27.38 -23.22
CA ARG A 536 -4.17 -27.46 -23.69
C ARG A 536 -5.04 -26.41 -23.02
N ALA A 537 -4.83 -26.16 -21.74
CA ALA A 537 -5.54 -25.12 -20.99
C ALA A 537 -5.28 -23.72 -21.58
N ARG A 538 -4.03 -23.39 -21.91
CA ARG A 538 -3.67 -22.10 -22.54
C ARG A 538 -4.36 -21.87 -23.88
N ASP A 539 -4.63 -22.93 -24.64
CA ASP A 539 -5.24 -22.83 -25.98
C ASP A 539 -6.78 -22.94 -25.96
N SER A 540 -7.36 -23.31 -24.81
CA SER A 540 -8.80 -23.50 -24.65
C SER A 540 -9.58 -22.20 -24.39
N ILE A 541 -10.90 -22.25 -24.52
CA ILE A 541 -11.79 -21.12 -24.17
C ILE A 541 -11.87 -20.95 -22.65
N ASP A 542 -12.00 -22.06 -21.91
CA ASP A 542 -12.24 -22.12 -20.46
C ASP A 542 -10.97 -22.06 -19.59
N GLY A 543 -9.78 -22.24 -20.17
CA GLY A 543 -8.54 -22.31 -19.40
C GLY A 543 -8.35 -23.64 -18.65
N LEU A 544 -9.11 -24.68 -18.99
CA LEU A 544 -9.05 -26.02 -18.39
C LEU A 544 -8.75 -27.11 -19.42
N GLY A 545 -8.73 -26.79 -20.72
CA GLY A 545 -8.41 -27.77 -21.77
C GLY A 545 -9.49 -28.85 -21.93
N LEU A 546 -10.75 -28.49 -21.69
CA LEU A 546 -11.86 -29.44 -21.73
C LEU A 546 -12.13 -29.95 -23.14
N ALA A 547 -12.51 -31.23 -23.24
CA ALA A 547 -12.92 -31.83 -24.50
C ALA A 547 -14.25 -31.21 -24.96
N THR A 548 -14.39 -31.03 -26.27
CA THR A 548 -15.61 -30.55 -26.91
C THR A 548 -16.11 -31.56 -27.92
N SER A 549 -17.43 -31.58 -28.15
CA SER A 549 -18.04 -32.41 -29.18
C SER A 549 -17.77 -31.88 -30.60
N GLY A 550 -17.50 -30.57 -30.73
CA GLY A 550 -17.43 -29.85 -32.01
C GLY A 550 -18.78 -29.74 -32.73
N LYS A 551 -19.90 -30.12 -32.08
CA LYS A 551 -21.25 -30.12 -32.65
C LYS A 551 -22.15 -29.09 -31.94
N SER A 552 -23.27 -28.76 -32.56
CA SER A 552 -24.38 -28.07 -31.90
C SER A 552 -25.20 -29.06 -31.06
N ALA A 553 -25.71 -28.60 -29.90
CA ALA A 553 -26.61 -29.38 -29.05
C ALA A 553 -27.97 -29.67 -29.73
N LEU A 554 -28.31 -28.92 -30.79
CA LEU A 554 -29.53 -29.09 -31.57
C LEU A 554 -29.38 -30.10 -32.73
N GLU A 555 -28.15 -30.47 -33.08
CA GLU A 555 -27.86 -31.40 -34.18
C GLU A 555 -27.72 -32.86 -33.72
N VAL A 556 -27.56 -33.07 -32.41
CA VAL A 556 -27.48 -34.40 -31.80
C VAL A 556 -28.86 -34.92 -31.40
N SER A 557 -28.99 -36.25 -31.27
CA SER A 557 -30.22 -36.85 -30.76
C SER A 557 -30.43 -36.52 -29.27
N ASP A 558 -31.67 -36.51 -28.79
CA ASP A 558 -31.94 -36.28 -27.36
C ASP A 558 -31.31 -37.37 -26.47
N GLU A 559 -31.12 -38.59 -26.98
CA GLU A 559 -30.41 -39.67 -26.29
C GLU A 559 -28.91 -39.38 -26.15
N GLU A 560 -28.25 -38.95 -27.24
CA GLU A 560 -26.84 -38.54 -27.23
C GLU A 560 -26.64 -37.32 -26.31
N LEU A 561 -27.51 -36.32 -26.43
CA LEU A 561 -27.47 -35.11 -25.60
C LEU A 561 -27.61 -35.44 -24.11
N ARG A 562 -28.56 -36.32 -23.76
CA ARG A 562 -28.78 -36.75 -22.39
C ARG A 562 -27.58 -37.54 -21.86
N ALA A 563 -27.01 -38.44 -22.65
CA ALA A 563 -25.84 -39.21 -22.27
C ALA A 563 -24.62 -38.31 -22.02
N ASP A 564 -24.38 -37.34 -22.89
CA ASP A 564 -23.30 -36.35 -22.72
C ASP A 564 -23.52 -35.51 -21.46
N TYR A 565 -24.74 -35.01 -21.24
CA TYR A 565 -25.08 -34.27 -20.02
C TYR A 565 -24.97 -35.11 -18.76
N ASP A 566 -25.34 -36.39 -18.79
CA ASP A 566 -25.17 -37.31 -17.65
C ASP A 566 -23.68 -37.54 -17.35
N ALA A 567 -22.85 -37.75 -18.37
CA ALA A 567 -21.40 -37.89 -18.22
C ALA A 567 -20.73 -36.62 -17.65
N ILE A 568 -21.15 -35.43 -18.12
CA ILE A 568 -20.66 -34.16 -17.57
C ILE A 568 -21.11 -33.99 -16.12
N TYR A 569 -22.36 -34.34 -15.80
CA TYR A 569 -22.87 -34.27 -14.42
C TYR A 569 -22.00 -35.12 -13.50
N GLU A 570 -21.75 -36.38 -13.86
CA GLU A 570 -20.92 -37.32 -13.10
C GLU A 570 -19.45 -36.90 -13.00
N SER A 571 -18.95 -36.10 -13.95
CA SER A 571 -17.62 -35.52 -13.86
C SER A 571 -17.52 -34.48 -12.74
N GLY A 572 -18.60 -33.77 -12.39
CA GLY A 572 -18.56 -32.66 -11.42
C GLY A 572 -17.76 -31.45 -11.90
N ILE A 573 -17.65 -31.22 -13.22
CA ILE A 573 -16.95 -30.08 -13.82
C ILE A 573 -17.97 -29.13 -14.49
N PRO A 574 -18.38 -28.04 -13.82
CA PRO A 574 -19.45 -27.16 -14.32
C PRO A 574 -19.13 -26.53 -15.69
N PHE A 575 -17.87 -26.19 -15.94
CA PHE A 575 -17.43 -25.57 -17.19
C PHE A 575 -17.68 -26.44 -18.43
N ALA A 576 -17.66 -27.77 -18.28
CA ALA A 576 -17.81 -28.67 -19.42
C ALA A 576 -19.20 -28.52 -20.07
N TYR A 577 -20.25 -28.19 -19.32
CA TYR A 577 -21.55 -27.88 -19.93
C TYR A 577 -21.50 -26.66 -20.86
N LEU A 578 -20.66 -25.69 -20.54
CA LEU A 578 -20.61 -24.42 -21.25
C LEU A 578 -19.74 -24.48 -22.51
N SER A 579 -18.81 -25.44 -22.59
CA SER A 579 -17.89 -25.60 -23.74
C SER A 579 -18.09 -26.88 -24.56
N HIS A 580 -18.83 -27.89 -24.07
CA HIS A 580 -18.97 -29.18 -24.78
C HIS A 580 -19.69 -29.05 -26.13
N TYR A 581 -20.76 -28.26 -26.21
CA TYR A 581 -21.44 -27.94 -27.48
C TYR A 581 -21.18 -26.49 -27.89
N THR A 582 -21.11 -26.26 -29.20
CA THR A 582 -20.67 -24.98 -29.78
C THR A 582 -21.66 -23.83 -29.60
N ASP A 583 -22.93 -24.14 -29.31
CA ASP A 583 -24.04 -23.20 -29.32
C ASP A 583 -24.67 -22.95 -27.93
N THR A 584 -24.23 -23.66 -26.88
CA THR A 584 -24.85 -23.60 -25.54
C THR A 584 -24.91 -22.19 -24.94
N LEU A 585 -23.92 -21.35 -25.24
CA LEU A 585 -23.83 -19.97 -24.74
C LEU A 585 -24.31 -18.90 -25.73
N PHE A 586 -24.85 -19.29 -26.88
CA PHE A 586 -25.24 -18.38 -27.98
C PHE A 586 -26.69 -18.59 -28.44
N ASP A 587 -27.18 -19.83 -28.36
CA ASP A 587 -28.51 -20.22 -28.80
C ASP A 587 -29.43 -20.53 -27.59
N MET A 588 -30.62 -19.91 -27.58
CA MET A 588 -31.56 -20.04 -26.47
C MET A 588 -32.22 -21.43 -26.39
N ASP A 589 -32.41 -22.11 -27.50
CA ASP A 589 -33.05 -23.44 -27.52
C ASP A 589 -32.06 -24.48 -26.99
N ALA A 590 -30.80 -24.43 -27.45
CA ALA A 590 -29.71 -25.24 -26.92
C ALA A 590 -29.54 -25.04 -25.41
N ASN A 591 -29.51 -23.77 -24.97
CA ASN A 591 -29.38 -23.42 -23.57
C ASN A 591 -30.58 -23.88 -22.71
N THR A 592 -31.79 -23.80 -23.27
CA THR A 592 -33.01 -24.27 -22.61
C THR A 592 -32.92 -25.77 -22.34
N LYS A 593 -32.41 -26.58 -23.28
CA LYS A 593 -32.18 -28.01 -23.05
C LYS A 593 -31.25 -28.27 -21.86
N LEU A 594 -30.18 -27.48 -21.70
CA LEU A 594 -29.28 -27.58 -20.54
C LEU A 594 -30.00 -27.20 -19.24
N ARG A 595 -30.70 -26.06 -19.23
CA ARG A 595 -31.42 -25.58 -18.04
C ARG A 595 -32.47 -26.59 -17.59
N ASP A 596 -33.24 -27.13 -18.52
CA ASP A 596 -34.30 -28.10 -18.22
C ASP A 596 -33.70 -29.41 -17.69
N TYR A 597 -32.60 -29.90 -18.29
CA TYR A 597 -31.84 -31.03 -17.78
C TYR A 597 -31.39 -30.83 -16.31
N LEU A 598 -30.82 -29.66 -15.99
CA LEU A 598 -30.36 -29.36 -14.63
C LEU A 598 -31.55 -29.18 -13.67
N GLY A 599 -32.66 -28.61 -14.14
CA GLY A 599 -33.90 -28.53 -13.37
C GLY A 599 -34.50 -29.90 -13.02
N ASP A 600 -34.45 -30.84 -13.96
CA ASP A 600 -34.85 -32.24 -13.72
C ASP A 600 -33.97 -32.89 -12.66
N ARG A 601 -32.65 -32.63 -12.68
CA ARG A 601 -31.73 -33.12 -11.64
C ARG A 601 -32.09 -32.59 -10.25
N ILE A 602 -32.41 -31.29 -10.13
CA ILE A 602 -32.88 -30.70 -8.87
C ILE A 602 -34.16 -31.40 -8.38
N SER A 603 -35.13 -31.59 -9.28
CA SER A 603 -36.41 -32.22 -8.98
C SER A 603 -36.30 -33.70 -8.60
N GLN A 604 -35.22 -34.37 -9.03
CA GLN A 604 -34.90 -35.74 -8.60
C GLN A 604 -34.31 -35.80 -7.18
N ILE A 605 -33.67 -34.73 -6.71
CA ILE A 605 -32.99 -34.67 -5.41
C ILE A 605 -33.92 -34.14 -4.32
N VAL A 606 -34.65 -33.06 -4.59
CA VAL A 606 -35.50 -32.37 -3.61
C VAL A 606 -36.88 -33.02 -3.57
N LYS A 607 -37.25 -33.57 -2.41
CA LYS A 607 -38.48 -34.38 -2.26
C LYS A 607 -39.75 -33.53 -2.24
N ASP A 608 -39.69 -32.33 -1.69
CA ASP A 608 -40.82 -31.40 -1.66
C ASP A 608 -40.95 -30.69 -3.03
N PRO A 609 -42.07 -30.88 -3.77
CA PRO A 609 -42.19 -30.39 -5.14
C PRO A 609 -42.23 -28.86 -5.24
N ASP A 610 -42.79 -28.17 -4.24
CA ASP A 610 -42.85 -26.70 -4.24
C ASP A 610 -41.46 -26.11 -4.01
N THR A 611 -40.68 -26.68 -3.07
CA THR A 611 -39.28 -26.30 -2.83
C THR A 611 -38.42 -26.61 -4.05
N ALA A 612 -38.59 -27.79 -4.67
CA ALA A 612 -37.88 -28.15 -5.90
C ALA A 612 -38.13 -27.12 -7.01
N ALA A 613 -39.40 -26.78 -7.27
CA ALA A 613 -39.77 -25.79 -8.28
C ALA A 613 -39.18 -24.40 -8.01
N ALA A 614 -39.13 -23.98 -6.74
CA ALA A 614 -38.53 -22.70 -6.34
C ALA A 614 -37.00 -22.66 -6.50
N LEU A 615 -36.33 -23.81 -6.47
CA LEU A 615 -34.89 -23.94 -6.67
C LEU A 615 -34.46 -24.00 -8.15
N VAL A 616 -35.40 -24.20 -9.08
CA VAL A 616 -35.12 -24.21 -10.52
C VAL A 616 -35.15 -22.78 -11.09
N PRO A 617 -34.05 -22.29 -11.68
CA PRO A 617 -34.03 -20.96 -12.27
C PRO A 617 -34.86 -20.88 -13.55
N THR A 618 -35.68 -19.84 -13.62
CA THR A 618 -36.60 -19.56 -14.74
C THR A 618 -36.37 -18.20 -15.40
N SER A 619 -35.56 -17.34 -14.78
CA SER A 619 -35.41 -15.93 -15.17
C SER A 619 -34.14 -15.60 -15.95
N TYR A 620 -33.25 -16.57 -16.16
CA TYR A 620 -32.00 -16.35 -16.91
C TYR A 620 -31.54 -17.65 -17.61
N PRO A 621 -30.75 -17.56 -18.71
CA PRO A 621 -30.17 -18.73 -19.37
C PRO A 621 -29.06 -19.39 -18.55
N ALA A 622 -28.90 -20.72 -18.62
CA ALA A 622 -27.80 -21.42 -17.93
C ALA A 622 -26.43 -20.87 -18.37
N GLY A 623 -25.49 -20.73 -17.42
CA GLY A 623 -24.15 -20.18 -17.70
C GLY A 623 -24.05 -18.65 -17.70
N THR A 624 -25.16 -17.90 -17.82
CA THR A 624 -25.12 -16.41 -17.71
C THR A 624 -24.99 -15.92 -16.26
N ARG A 625 -25.10 -16.85 -15.33
CA ARG A 625 -24.59 -16.82 -13.96
C ARG A 625 -23.63 -17.98 -13.80
N ARG A 626 -22.65 -17.84 -12.91
CA ARG A 626 -21.70 -18.91 -12.59
C ARG A 626 -22.46 -20.17 -12.19
N LEU A 627 -22.25 -21.26 -12.94
CA LEU A 627 -22.64 -22.59 -12.48
C LEU A 627 -21.82 -22.92 -11.25
N CYS A 628 -22.50 -23.11 -10.12
CA CYS A 628 -21.87 -23.28 -8.82
C CYS A 628 -21.48 -24.74 -8.59
N LEU A 629 -20.58 -24.95 -7.63
CA LEU A 629 -20.17 -26.27 -7.18
C LEU A 629 -20.52 -26.42 -5.69
N ASP A 630 -21.13 -27.54 -5.32
CA ASP A 630 -21.58 -27.80 -3.96
C ASP A 630 -21.20 -29.19 -3.42
N THR A 631 -21.48 -29.42 -2.15
CA THR A 631 -21.26 -30.70 -1.45
C THR A 631 -22.55 -31.20 -0.80
N GLY A 632 -23.67 -31.10 -1.52
CA GLY A 632 -24.99 -31.56 -1.10
C GLY A 632 -25.99 -30.43 -0.87
N PHE A 633 -25.92 -29.34 -1.64
CA PHE A 633 -26.75 -28.15 -1.42
C PHE A 633 -28.23 -28.41 -1.65
N TYR A 634 -28.60 -29.20 -2.66
CA TYR A 634 -30.01 -29.50 -2.89
C TYR A 634 -30.54 -30.50 -1.85
N GLU A 635 -29.69 -31.41 -1.37
CA GLU A 635 -30.02 -32.42 -0.36
C GLU A 635 -30.37 -31.81 0.99
N ILE A 636 -29.81 -30.65 1.37
CA ILE A 636 -30.10 -30.02 2.67
C ILE A 636 -31.58 -29.64 2.80
N PHE A 637 -32.27 -29.35 1.69
CA PHE A 637 -33.70 -29.02 1.70
C PHE A 637 -34.60 -30.21 2.05
N ASN A 638 -34.05 -31.44 2.10
CA ASN A 638 -34.76 -32.61 2.60
C ASN A 638 -34.62 -32.81 4.11
N GLN A 639 -33.87 -31.95 4.81
CA GLN A 639 -33.67 -32.03 6.26
C GLN A 639 -34.75 -31.24 7.00
N ASP A 640 -35.24 -31.77 8.12
CA ASP A 640 -36.32 -31.14 8.91
C ASP A 640 -35.93 -29.76 9.48
N ASN A 641 -34.63 -29.52 9.70
CA ASN A 641 -34.09 -28.26 10.23
C ASN A 641 -33.84 -27.20 9.15
N VAL A 642 -34.07 -27.45 7.86
CA VAL A 642 -33.87 -26.46 6.80
C VAL A 642 -35.22 -25.93 6.29
N ALA A 643 -35.27 -24.67 5.88
CA ALA A 643 -36.41 -24.07 5.20
C ALA A 643 -35.94 -23.10 4.11
N LEU A 644 -36.55 -23.18 2.93
CA LEU A 644 -36.37 -22.18 1.88
C LEU A 644 -37.30 -21.00 2.14
N VAL A 645 -36.75 -19.78 2.13
CA VAL A 645 -37.52 -18.53 2.14
C VAL A 645 -37.42 -17.91 0.75
N ASP A 646 -38.50 -18.04 -0.04
CA ASP A 646 -38.58 -17.54 -1.41
C ASP A 646 -38.86 -16.03 -1.44
N LEU A 647 -37.77 -15.25 -1.51
CA LEU A 647 -37.81 -13.79 -1.56
C LEU A 647 -38.28 -13.24 -2.92
N LYS A 648 -38.42 -14.09 -3.95
CA LYS A 648 -39.07 -13.66 -5.20
C LYS A 648 -40.57 -13.55 -5.00
N ARG A 649 -41.14 -14.44 -4.18
CA ARG A 649 -42.57 -14.46 -3.85
C ARG A 649 -42.92 -13.51 -2.70
N ASN A 650 -42.07 -13.44 -1.68
CA ASN A 650 -42.29 -12.58 -0.51
C ASN A 650 -40.96 -11.88 -0.14
N PRO A 651 -40.69 -10.69 -0.72
CA PRO A 651 -39.44 -9.96 -0.53
C PRO A 651 -39.17 -9.58 0.93
N ILE A 652 -37.92 -9.22 1.22
CA ILE A 652 -37.54 -8.61 2.49
C ILE A 652 -38.08 -7.17 2.51
N ASP A 653 -38.87 -6.84 3.53
CA ASP A 653 -39.23 -5.45 3.84
C ASP A 653 -38.06 -4.77 4.57
N ARG A 654 -37.64 -5.34 5.71
CA ARG A 654 -36.48 -4.89 6.48
C ARG A 654 -36.01 -5.95 7.47
N ILE A 655 -34.79 -5.78 7.96
CA ILE A 655 -34.32 -6.44 9.17
C ILE A 655 -34.93 -5.74 10.39
N VAL A 656 -35.24 -6.53 11.41
CA VAL A 656 -35.84 -6.13 12.69
C VAL A 656 -35.03 -6.67 13.84
N ASP A 657 -35.36 -6.29 15.07
CA ASP A 657 -34.65 -6.70 16.28
C ASP A 657 -34.46 -8.23 16.40
N SER A 658 -35.48 -9.01 16.04
CA SER A 658 -35.50 -10.47 16.17
C SER A 658 -35.14 -11.26 14.89
N GLY A 659 -35.00 -10.61 13.73
CA GLY A 659 -34.75 -11.32 12.47
C GLY A 659 -35.12 -10.56 11.20
N ILE A 660 -35.69 -11.27 10.23
CA ILE A 660 -36.00 -10.72 8.89
C ILE A 660 -37.52 -10.59 8.74
N ARG A 661 -38.02 -9.36 8.56
CA ARG A 661 -39.43 -9.13 8.23
C ARG A 661 -39.64 -9.13 6.73
N LEU A 662 -40.65 -9.87 6.28
CA LEU A 662 -41.06 -9.95 4.88
C LEU A 662 -42.22 -9.00 4.59
N GLU A 663 -42.50 -8.73 3.31
CA GLU A 663 -43.54 -7.78 2.88
C GLU A 663 -44.96 -8.15 3.34
N ASP A 664 -45.27 -9.45 3.50
CA ASP A 664 -46.56 -9.90 4.04
C ASP A 664 -46.71 -9.69 5.57
N GLY A 665 -45.68 -9.14 6.23
CA GLY A 665 -45.64 -8.86 7.66
C GLY A 665 -45.18 -10.04 8.51
N SER A 666 -44.91 -11.21 7.93
CA SER A 666 -44.31 -12.33 8.64
C SER A 666 -42.84 -12.04 9.00
N VAL A 667 -42.36 -12.66 10.08
CA VAL A 667 -40.98 -12.51 10.57
C VAL A 667 -40.30 -13.87 10.61
N VAL A 668 -39.14 -13.95 9.98
CA VAL A 668 -38.21 -15.08 10.10
C VAL A 668 -37.30 -14.79 11.29
N ASP A 669 -37.72 -15.27 12.48
CA ASP A 669 -36.97 -15.07 13.72
C ASP A 669 -35.68 -15.89 13.75
N VAL A 670 -34.53 -15.23 13.90
CA VAL A 670 -33.21 -15.84 13.86
C VAL A 670 -32.25 -15.21 14.86
N ASP A 671 -31.26 -15.99 15.28
CA ASP A 671 -30.20 -15.53 16.18
C ASP A 671 -28.98 -15.04 15.39
N VAL A 672 -28.83 -15.50 14.14
CA VAL A 672 -27.72 -15.14 13.24
C VAL A 672 -28.22 -14.88 11.83
N ILE A 673 -27.72 -13.82 11.19
CA ILE A 673 -27.91 -13.54 9.75
C ILE A 673 -26.53 -13.60 9.07
N VAL A 674 -26.42 -14.41 8.02
CA VAL A 674 -25.24 -14.52 7.16
C VAL A 674 -25.54 -13.86 5.82
N LEU A 675 -24.77 -12.83 5.48
CA LEU A 675 -24.83 -12.12 4.22
C LEU A 675 -23.89 -12.78 3.20
N ALA A 676 -24.49 -13.42 2.19
CA ALA A 676 -23.79 -13.98 1.03
C ALA A 676 -24.14 -13.20 -0.24
N THR A 677 -24.04 -11.87 -0.16
CA THR A 677 -24.53 -10.90 -1.16
C THR A 677 -23.51 -10.54 -2.24
N GLY A 678 -22.25 -10.98 -2.10
CA GLY A 678 -21.22 -10.89 -3.13
C GLY A 678 -20.44 -9.57 -3.15
N TYR A 679 -19.95 -9.20 -4.34
CA TYR A 679 -18.94 -8.15 -4.55
C TYR A 679 -19.37 -7.13 -5.60
N ASP A 680 -18.78 -5.93 -5.55
CA ASP A 680 -18.68 -5.07 -6.74
C ASP A 680 -17.58 -5.59 -7.68
N ALA A 681 -17.96 -6.48 -8.57
CA ALA A 681 -17.03 -7.26 -9.39
C ALA A 681 -16.29 -6.42 -10.46
N LEU A 682 -15.04 -6.79 -10.74
CA LEU A 682 -14.12 -6.30 -11.79
C LEU A 682 -13.69 -4.82 -11.69
N THR A 683 -14.60 -3.92 -11.32
CA THR A 683 -14.33 -2.48 -11.27
C THR A 683 -14.23 -1.94 -9.85
N GLY A 684 -14.88 -2.58 -8.87
CA GLY A 684 -15.04 -2.02 -7.52
C GLY A 684 -13.72 -1.73 -6.82
N ALA A 685 -12.77 -2.66 -6.89
CA ALA A 685 -11.46 -2.51 -6.23
C ALA A 685 -10.64 -1.34 -6.77
N LEU A 686 -10.68 -1.13 -8.09
CA LEU A 686 -9.98 -0.02 -8.73
C LEU A 686 -10.70 1.31 -8.50
N LYS A 687 -12.04 1.33 -8.52
CA LYS A 687 -12.84 2.53 -8.24
C LYS A 687 -12.79 2.98 -6.78
N ALA A 688 -12.45 2.08 -5.86
CA ALA A 688 -12.28 2.39 -4.44
C ALA A 688 -11.00 3.19 -4.15
N ILE A 689 -10.00 3.12 -5.04
CA ILE A 689 -8.75 3.88 -4.93
C ILE A 689 -8.92 5.20 -5.69
N ASN A 690 -8.44 6.31 -5.12
CA ASN A 690 -8.39 7.58 -5.85
C ASN A 690 -7.22 7.58 -6.84
N ILE A 691 -7.44 7.06 -8.06
CA ILE A 691 -6.43 6.92 -9.12
C ILE A 691 -6.54 8.08 -10.11
N GLN A 692 -5.49 8.88 -10.17
CA GLN A 692 -5.38 10.08 -11.00
C GLN A 692 -4.25 9.92 -12.04
N GLY A 693 -4.61 9.92 -13.32
CA GLY A 693 -3.68 9.88 -14.45
C GLY A 693 -3.30 11.27 -14.97
N VAL A 694 -2.92 11.31 -16.23
CA VAL A 694 -2.44 12.49 -16.97
C VAL A 694 -3.48 13.61 -16.97
N GLY A 695 -3.04 14.86 -16.78
CA GLY A 695 -3.90 16.04 -16.76
C GLY A 695 -4.95 16.01 -15.64
N GLY A 696 -4.71 15.22 -14.60
CA GLY A 696 -5.61 15.05 -13.47
C GLY A 696 -6.84 14.17 -13.73
N ARG A 697 -6.86 13.39 -14.82
CA ARG A 697 -7.95 12.47 -15.16
C ARG A 697 -8.19 11.43 -14.07
N GLN A 698 -9.43 11.21 -13.71
CA GLN A 698 -9.79 10.26 -12.65
C GLN A 698 -10.32 8.95 -13.25
N LEU A 699 -9.76 7.81 -12.84
CA LEU A 699 -10.17 6.50 -13.39
C LEU A 699 -11.66 6.24 -13.18
N ARG A 700 -12.19 6.65 -12.02
CA ARG A 700 -13.61 6.49 -11.67
C ARG A 700 -14.55 7.22 -12.65
N GLU A 701 -14.12 8.37 -13.17
CA GLU A 701 -14.88 9.23 -14.09
C GLU A 701 -14.82 8.64 -15.50
N GLU A 702 -13.63 8.22 -15.94
CA GLU A 702 -13.43 7.52 -17.23
C GLU A 702 -14.25 6.22 -17.33
N TRP A 703 -14.52 5.57 -16.18
CA TRP A 703 -15.30 4.34 -16.11
C TRP A 703 -16.79 4.53 -15.74
N GLU A 704 -17.31 5.76 -15.73
CA GLU A 704 -18.72 6.03 -15.44
C GLU A 704 -19.68 5.37 -16.43
N SER A 705 -19.27 5.19 -17.68
CA SER A 705 -20.06 4.51 -18.73
C SER A 705 -19.70 3.02 -18.88
N GLY A 706 -18.93 2.47 -17.95
CA GLY A 706 -18.39 1.12 -17.99
C GLY A 706 -16.87 1.12 -18.21
N PRO A 707 -16.20 -0.01 -17.95
CA PRO A 707 -14.75 -0.09 -18.01
C PRO A 707 -14.21 0.20 -19.42
N GLN A 708 -13.19 1.04 -19.48
CA GLN A 708 -12.46 1.40 -20.70
C GLN A 708 -11.03 0.88 -20.57
N THR A 709 -10.68 -0.13 -21.35
CA THR A 709 -9.33 -0.73 -21.33
C THR A 709 -8.86 -1.08 -22.73
N TYR A 710 -7.55 -1.21 -22.90
CA TYR A 710 -6.96 -1.93 -24.03
C TYR A 710 -6.45 -3.29 -23.56
N LEU A 711 -6.93 -4.35 -24.22
CA LEU A 711 -6.67 -5.75 -23.87
C LEU A 711 -7.06 -6.14 -22.43
N GLY A 712 -7.78 -5.31 -21.68
CA GLY A 712 -7.97 -5.53 -20.24
C GLY A 712 -6.70 -5.37 -19.39
N LEU A 713 -5.62 -4.82 -19.96
CA LEU A 713 -4.31 -4.71 -19.32
C LEU A 713 -3.86 -3.26 -19.11
N ALA A 714 -4.28 -2.32 -19.96
CA ALA A 714 -3.85 -0.91 -19.88
C ALA A 714 -5.01 0.06 -20.13
N VAL A 715 -4.85 1.31 -19.71
CA VAL A 715 -5.87 2.37 -19.84
C VAL A 715 -5.24 3.63 -20.42
N HIS A 716 -5.88 4.21 -21.43
CA HIS A 716 -5.47 5.48 -22.05
C HIS A 716 -5.54 6.63 -21.02
N GLY A 717 -4.50 7.45 -20.95
CA GLY A 717 -4.38 8.53 -19.95
C GLY A 717 -3.83 8.08 -18.60
N PHE A 718 -3.54 6.78 -18.44
CA PHE A 718 -2.92 6.18 -17.26
C PHE A 718 -1.64 5.44 -17.69
N PRO A 719 -0.56 6.17 -18.00
CA PRO A 719 0.70 5.58 -18.41
C PRO A 719 1.35 4.72 -17.33
N ASN A 720 2.07 3.68 -17.75
CA ASN A 720 2.76 2.72 -16.90
C ASN A 720 1.87 2.08 -15.83
N PHE A 721 0.55 2.09 -16.03
CA PHE A 721 -0.44 1.53 -15.15
C PHE A 721 -1.06 0.30 -15.82
N TYR A 722 -0.95 -0.84 -15.14
CA TYR A 722 -1.38 -2.12 -15.67
C TYR A 722 -2.38 -2.81 -14.73
N THR A 723 -3.36 -3.49 -15.30
CA THR A 723 -4.31 -4.31 -14.54
C THR A 723 -4.11 -5.78 -14.87
N ILE A 724 -4.09 -6.64 -13.85
CA ILE A 724 -4.07 -8.10 -14.05
C ILE A 724 -5.47 -8.63 -13.80
N VAL A 725 -5.98 -9.44 -14.73
CA VAL A 725 -7.34 -10.04 -14.68
C VAL A 725 -8.47 -9.01 -14.48
N GLY A 726 -8.25 -7.81 -15.01
CA GLY A 726 -9.21 -6.70 -15.00
C GLY A 726 -10.41 -6.91 -15.94
N PRO A 727 -11.33 -5.93 -16.01
CA PRO A 727 -12.42 -5.95 -16.97
C PRO A 727 -11.90 -6.04 -18.42
N GLN A 728 -12.69 -6.63 -19.31
CA GLN A 728 -12.38 -6.86 -20.73
C GLN A 728 -11.15 -7.75 -20.97
N SER A 729 -10.81 -8.59 -19.97
CA SER A 729 -9.93 -9.76 -20.09
C SER A 729 -10.70 -11.06 -19.75
N PRO A 730 -10.19 -12.27 -20.05
CA PRO A 730 -10.90 -13.52 -19.77
C PRO A 730 -11.31 -13.66 -18.29
N SER A 731 -10.39 -13.29 -17.39
CA SER A 731 -10.63 -13.14 -15.95
C SER A 731 -11.49 -14.29 -15.38
N VAL A 732 -12.56 -13.96 -14.66
CA VAL A 732 -13.47 -14.85 -13.95
C VAL A 732 -14.18 -15.93 -14.79
N LEU A 733 -14.13 -15.84 -16.12
CA LEU A 733 -14.72 -16.83 -17.02
C LEU A 733 -13.75 -17.95 -17.40
N SER A 734 -12.60 -18.02 -16.72
CA SER A 734 -11.56 -19.00 -17.02
C SER A 734 -10.91 -19.56 -15.75
N ASN A 735 -10.02 -20.54 -15.92
CA ASN A 735 -9.02 -20.82 -14.90
C ASN A 735 -8.11 -19.61 -14.68
N MET A 736 -8.32 -18.92 -13.55
CA MET A 736 -7.61 -17.70 -13.21
C MET A 736 -6.09 -17.84 -13.25
N PHE A 737 -5.51 -18.99 -12.91
CA PHE A 737 -4.06 -19.16 -12.98
C PHE A 737 -3.53 -19.03 -14.42
N VAL A 738 -4.25 -19.56 -15.41
CA VAL A 738 -3.83 -19.49 -16.82
C VAL A 738 -3.86 -18.05 -17.32
N SER A 739 -4.92 -17.30 -17.00
CA SER A 739 -5.00 -15.88 -17.38
C SER A 739 -4.05 -15.01 -16.59
N ILE A 740 -3.84 -15.27 -15.29
CA ILE A 740 -2.87 -14.52 -14.48
C ILE A 740 -1.47 -14.69 -15.04
N GLU A 741 -1.05 -15.92 -15.33
CA GLU A 741 0.29 -16.17 -15.86
C GLU A 741 0.49 -15.48 -17.21
N GLN A 742 -0.48 -15.60 -18.11
CA GLN A 742 -0.40 -14.93 -19.40
C GLN A 742 -0.34 -13.39 -19.25
N HIS A 743 -1.18 -12.80 -18.41
CA HIS A 743 -1.16 -11.34 -18.20
C HIS A 743 0.15 -10.86 -17.59
N VAL A 744 0.64 -11.55 -16.55
CA VAL A 744 1.85 -11.15 -15.83
C VAL A 744 3.07 -11.28 -16.74
N ASP A 745 3.22 -12.40 -17.44
CA ASP A 745 4.34 -12.60 -18.37
C ASP A 745 4.29 -11.59 -19.52
N TRP A 746 3.10 -11.30 -20.06
CA TRP A 746 2.95 -10.34 -21.15
C TRP A 746 3.26 -8.90 -20.72
N VAL A 747 2.77 -8.47 -19.55
CA VAL A 747 3.07 -7.14 -18.99
C VAL A 747 4.56 -7.03 -18.66
N ALA A 748 5.16 -8.08 -18.09
CA ALA A 748 6.59 -8.11 -17.81
C ALA A 748 7.42 -7.94 -19.09
N ALA A 749 7.06 -8.63 -20.18
CA ALA A 749 7.71 -8.47 -21.47
C ALA A 749 7.52 -7.06 -22.05
N LEU A 750 6.31 -6.48 -21.96
CA LEU A 750 6.05 -5.11 -22.42
C LEU A 750 6.94 -4.08 -21.71
N ILE A 751 7.07 -4.19 -20.38
CA ILE A 751 7.91 -3.30 -19.58
C ILE A 751 9.38 -3.44 -20.02
N ASP A 752 9.88 -4.67 -20.08
CA ASP A 752 11.28 -4.96 -20.42
C ASP A 752 11.65 -4.48 -21.83
N ASP A 753 10.85 -4.83 -22.83
CA ASP A 753 11.08 -4.44 -24.22
C ASP A 753 11.00 -2.92 -24.42
N SER A 754 10.10 -2.25 -23.70
CA SER A 754 9.93 -0.80 -23.80
C SER A 754 11.14 -0.06 -23.20
N GLU A 755 11.60 -0.49 -22.04
CA GLU A 755 12.77 0.11 -21.40
C GLU A 755 14.07 -0.24 -22.11
N ALA A 756 14.22 -1.45 -22.65
CA ALA A 756 15.35 -1.82 -23.49
C ALA A 756 15.43 -0.96 -24.76
N ALA A 757 14.29 -0.52 -25.29
CA ALA A 757 14.22 0.47 -26.38
C ALA A 757 14.43 1.93 -25.90
N GLY A 758 14.60 2.13 -24.59
CA GLY A 758 14.84 3.40 -23.93
C GLY A 758 13.59 4.25 -23.78
N PHE A 759 12.40 3.67 -23.71
CA PHE A 759 11.15 4.38 -23.38
C PHE A 759 10.93 4.38 -21.87
N THR A 760 10.47 5.51 -21.32
CA THR A 760 10.17 5.71 -19.90
C THR A 760 8.67 5.65 -19.60
N ARG A 761 7.85 5.78 -20.66
CA ARG A 761 6.40 5.89 -20.58
C ARG A 761 5.73 5.01 -21.63
N VAL A 762 4.76 4.21 -21.20
CA VAL A 762 3.99 3.25 -22.00
C VAL A 762 2.52 3.39 -21.65
N GLU A 763 1.65 3.66 -22.62
CA GLU A 763 0.19 3.74 -22.38
C GLU A 763 -0.61 3.25 -23.57
N ALA A 764 -1.88 2.88 -23.37
CA ALA A 764 -2.78 2.60 -24.48
C ALA A 764 -3.10 3.88 -25.26
N SER A 765 -3.11 3.80 -26.58
CA SER A 765 -3.67 4.86 -27.41
C SER A 765 -5.20 4.91 -27.24
N ALA A 766 -5.78 6.12 -27.28
CA ALA A 766 -7.23 6.30 -27.21
C ALA A 766 -7.98 5.48 -28.28
N ARG A 767 -7.41 5.38 -29.48
CA ARG A 767 -7.97 4.61 -30.59
C ARG A 767 -8.01 3.11 -30.29
N ALA A 768 -6.89 2.52 -29.90
CA ALA A 768 -6.80 1.08 -29.65
C ALA A 768 -7.70 0.65 -28.48
N GLN A 769 -7.76 1.47 -27.42
CA GLN A 769 -8.71 1.28 -26.32
C GLN A 769 -10.16 1.27 -26.83
N GLN A 770 -10.55 2.26 -27.63
CA GLN A 770 -11.92 2.36 -28.14
C GLN A 770 -12.27 1.18 -29.07
N GLU A 771 -11.34 0.76 -29.92
CA GLU A 771 -11.50 -0.42 -30.79
C GLU A 771 -11.68 -1.70 -29.95
N TRP A 772 -10.89 -1.89 -28.88
CA TRP A 772 -11.03 -3.03 -27.98
C TRP A 772 -12.34 -3.03 -27.21
N VAL A 773 -12.76 -1.88 -26.67
CA VAL A 773 -14.04 -1.72 -25.97
C VAL A 773 -15.21 -2.06 -26.90
N THR A 774 -15.16 -1.59 -28.15
CA THR A 774 -16.15 -1.88 -29.18
C THR A 774 -16.18 -3.37 -29.48
N HIS A 775 -15.03 -3.99 -29.72
CA HIS A 775 -14.90 -5.43 -29.95
C HIS A 775 -15.46 -6.25 -28.80
N ALA A 776 -15.09 -5.95 -27.55
CA ALA A 776 -15.57 -6.67 -26.37
C ALA A 776 -17.10 -6.55 -26.20
N ARG A 777 -17.66 -5.36 -26.45
CA ARG A 777 -19.12 -5.15 -26.41
C ARG A 777 -19.83 -5.94 -27.51
N ASP A 778 -19.41 -5.79 -28.75
CA ASP A 778 -20.05 -6.42 -29.91
C ASP A 778 -19.96 -7.95 -29.79
N LEU A 779 -18.84 -8.47 -29.30
CA LEU A 779 -18.70 -9.88 -28.94
C LEU A 779 -19.72 -10.27 -27.86
N GLY A 780 -19.84 -9.48 -26.79
CA GLY A 780 -20.77 -9.76 -25.71
C GLY A 780 -22.25 -9.78 -26.10
N GLU A 781 -22.64 -9.02 -27.13
CA GLU A 781 -24.00 -9.05 -27.68
C GLU A 781 -24.35 -10.38 -28.37
N LEU A 782 -23.34 -11.12 -28.87
CA LEU A 782 -23.54 -12.43 -29.48
C LEU A 782 -23.81 -13.54 -28.45
N PHE A 783 -23.37 -13.36 -27.20
CA PHE A 783 -23.54 -14.35 -26.14
C PHE A 783 -24.80 -14.10 -25.32
N LEU A 784 -25.37 -15.18 -24.79
CA LEU A 784 -26.51 -15.13 -23.88
C LEU A 784 -26.22 -14.41 -22.56
N HIS A 785 -24.94 -14.21 -22.20
CA HIS A 785 -24.51 -13.46 -21.03
C HIS A 785 -25.15 -12.06 -20.96
N SER A 786 -25.33 -11.39 -22.10
CA SER A 786 -25.99 -10.09 -22.20
C SER A 786 -27.47 -10.10 -21.75
N LYS A 787 -28.12 -11.27 -21.83
CA LYS A 787 -29.54 -11.48 -21.49
C LYS A 787 -29.78 -11.87 -20.04
N GLY A 788 -28.74 -12.24 -19.28
CA GLY A 788 -28.85 -12.59 -17.88
C GLY A 788 -28.68 -11.40 -16.94
N ASP A 789 -29.29 -11.43 -15.76
CA ASP A 789 -28.98 -10.50 -14.68
C ASP A 789 -27.97 -11.15 -13.74
N SER A 790 -26.72 -10.69 -13.76
CA SER A 790 -25.67 -11.16 -12.87
C SER A 790 -24.56 -10.12 -12.70
N TRP A 791 -23.62 -10.41 -11.81
CA TRP A 791 -22.44 -9.57 -11.64
C TRP A 791 -21.51 -9.57 -12.87
N TYR A 792 -21.65 -10.52 -13.81
CA TYR A 792 -20.95 -10.47 -15.10
C TYR A 792 -21.34 -9.27 -15.95
N VAL A 793 -22.55 -8.75 -15.75
CA VAL A 793 -23.07 -7.57 -16.46
C VAL A 793 -23.25 -6.34 -15.55
N GLY A 794 -22.70 -6.39 -14.33
CA GLY A 794 -22.79 -5.30 -13.36
C GLY A 794 -24.16 -5.06 -12.72
N SER A 795 -25.18 -5.88 -13.01
CA SER A 795 -26.57 -5.61 -12.55
C SER A 795 -26.82 -5.87 -11.06
N ASN A 796 -25.82 -6.35 -10.32
CA ASN A 796 -25.91 -6.60 -8.89
C ASN A 796 -25.61 -5.37 -8.01
N VAL A 797 -25.08 -4.28 -8.60
CA VAL A 797 -24.74 -3.03 -7.92
C VAL A 797 -25.60 -1.91 -8.51
N GLU A 798 -26.34 -1.20 -7.65
CA GLU A 798 -27.16 -0.07 -8.08
C GLU A 798 -26.30 1.05 -8.68
N GLY A 799 -26.77 1.66 -9.77
CA GLY A 799 -26.05 2.73 -10.47
C GLY A 799 -24.86 2.27 -11.32
N LYS A 800 -24.47 0.98 -11.28
CA LYS A 800 -23.40 0.46 -12.13
C LYS A 800 -23.88 0.28 -13.58
N PRO A 801 -23.10 0.73 -14.59
CA PRO A 801 -23.45 0.53 -15.99
C PRO A 801 -23.62 -0.94 -16.33
N ARG A 802 -24.69 -1.26 -17.07
CA ARG A 802 -24.93 -2.61 -17.56
C ARG A 802 -24.13 -2.85 -18.84
N SER A 803 -23.08 -3.65 -18.74
CA SER A 803 -22.30 -4.15 -19.89
C SER A 803 -21.62 -5.46 -19.50
N VAL A 804 -21.36 -6.34 -20.47
CA VAL A 804 -20.56 -7.55 -20.19
C VAL A 804 -19.15 -7.11 -19.80
N LEU A 805 -18.78 -7.38 -18.55
CA LEU A 805 -17.52 -6.95 -17.97
C LEU A 805 -16.32 -7.83 -18.37
N PRO A 806 -16.38 -9.19 -18.33
CA PRO A 806 -15.28 -10.04 -18.79
C PRO A 806 -15.24 -10.20 -20.32
N TYR A 807 -14.08 -10.53 -20.86
CA TYR A 807 -13.92 -10.85 -22.29
C TYR A 807 -14.41 -12.27 -22.58
N LEU A 808 -15.40 -12.39 -23.47
CA LEU A 808 -16.06 -13.66 -23.79
C LEU A 808 -15.36 -14.50 -24.87
N GLY A 809 -14.28 -14.00 -25.47
CA GLY A 809 -13.58 -14.71 -26.56
C GLY A 809 -12.74 -15.89 -26.08
N GLY A 810 -12.65 -16.13 -24.77
CA GLY A 810 -11.89 -17.23 -24.18
C GLY A 810 -10.39 -16.97 -24.07
N VAL A 811 -9.69 -17.86 -23.36
CA VAL A 811 -8.26 -17.71 -23.02
C VAL A 811 -7.36 -17.82 -24.26
N GLY A 812 -7.50 -18.87 -25.06
CA GLY A 812 -6.67 -19.11 -26.25
C GLY A 812 -6.71 -17.96 -27.26
N PRO A 813 -7.90 -17.57 -27.77
CA PRO A 813 -8.01 -16.45 -28.71
C PRO A 813 -7.52 -15.11 -28.13
N TYR A 814 -7.74 -14.86 -26.84
CA TYR A 814 -7.24 -13.67 -26.16
C TYR A 814 -5.71 -13.64 -26.12
N ARG A 815 -5.07 -14.76 -25.74
CA ARG A 815 -3.62 -14.92 -25.74
C ARG A 815 -3.05 -14.68 -27.14
N ALA A 816 -3.63 -15.30 -28.16
CA ALA A 816 -3.19 -15.11 -29.55
C ALA A 816 -3.24 -13.64 -29.97
N LYS A 817 -4.26 -12.88 -29.52
CA LYS A 817 -4.35 -11.44 -29.79
C LYS A 817 -3.27 -10.64 -29.06
N CYS A 818 -2.96 -10.98 -27.81
CA CYS A 818 -1.87 -10.35 -27.07
C CYS A 818 -0.51 -10.62 -27.73
N ASP A 819 -0.28 -11.86 -28.19
CA ASP A 819 0.94 -12.26 -28.90
C ASP A 819 1.09 -11.53 -30.24
N GLU A 820 -0.01 -11.37 -31.00
CA GLU A 820 -0.06 -10.57 -32.24
C GLU A 820 0.36 -9.13 -31.98
N VAL A 821 -0.17 -8.50 -30.92
CA VAL A 821 0.14 -7.12 -30.54
C VAL A 821 1.62 -6.97 -30.17
N ALA A 822 2.16 -7.88 -29.35
CA ALA A 822 3.58 -7.87 -28.98
C ALA A 822 4.48 -8.05 -30.21
N ALA A 823 4.18 -9.03 -31.08
CA ALA A 823 4.93 -9.30 -32.31
C ALA A 823 4.90 -8.12 -33.31
N ALA A 824 3.84 -7.30 -33.29
CA ALA A 824 3.71 -6.07 -34.07
C ALA A 824 4.42 -4.85 -33.43
N GLY A 825 5.27 -5.06 -32.42
CA GLY A 825 5.97 -3.98 -31.73
C GLY A 825 5.05 -3.21 -30.77
N TYR A 826 4.16 -3.93 -30.08
CA TYR A 826 3.15 -3.40 -29.17
C TYR A 826 2.20 -2.41 -29.85
N GLU A 827 1.64 -2.83 -31.00
CA GLU A 827 0.64 -2.04 -31.73
C GLU A 827 -0.48 -1.58 -30.77
N GLY A 828 -0.92 -0.32 -30.93
CA GLY A 828 -1.94 0.27 -30.07
C GLY A 828 -1.41 0.87 -28.76
N PHE A 829 -0.18 0.57 -28.35
CA PHE A 829 0.52 1.27 -27.27
C PHE A 829 1.33 2.46 -27.80
N VAL A 830 1.30 3.56 -27.05
CA VAL A 830 2.16 4.73 -27.22
C VAL A 830 3.32 4.60 -26.25
N ARG A 831 4.56 4.64 -26.77
CA ARG A 831 5.80 4.51 -25.99
C ARG A 831 6.66 5.75 -26.20
N THR A 832 7.00 6.47 -25.13
CA THR A 832 7.70 7.77 -25.19
C THR A 832 8.86 7.85 -24.20
N ARG A 833 9.69 8.88 -24.38
CA ARG A 833 10.85 9.23 -23.55
C ARG A 833 10.61 10.50 -22.78
#